data_AF-A0A7S1ASQ1-F1
#
_entry.id   AF-A0A7S1ASQ1-F1
#
_cell.length_a   1.000
_cell.length_b   1.000
_cell.length_c   1.000
_cell.angle_alpha   90.00
_cell.angle_beta   90.00
_cell.angle_gamma   90.00
#
_symmetry.space_group_name_H-M   'P 1'
#
loop_
_entity.id
_entity.type
_entity.pdbx_description
1 polymer ?
#
loop_
_entity_poly.entity_id
_entity_poly.type
_entity_poly.pdbx_seq_one_letter_code
_entity_poly.pdbx_strand_id
1 'polypeptide(L)'
;MANETVGFIGLGAMGNGMAKALVKAGFQVNAFDAYSPALAAGVTAGMNACDSPEALAATGIKTLVLMVVSGTQAEEVLWGEGGAATKLQKGAVVILCSTVSPSTAKSLDAKLRKDGLLFVDAPVSGGTVKAAEGTLTIFASGSASAMAAAEPALNAMSGLLYKVGSTAGEGTSVKTVNQLLAGVHIAAAAEAMAFGARAGLDTRQLYEIITNAAGNSWMFENRVPRMLDEAYSPAKSQLNIFVKDLAIVLGEARDLTFPCPLAAAAHQQFLAGSAAGWGKLDDSSLVKVFEQATGVRVACPELQPGQRRRWPSLSLSETLANLPPAHAREGPLEEIRGLTRSGGAPKLVVLDDDPTGTQTVRRIAVLTEWSVESVKTELTAAAPGFFILTNSRALPTQEARRLTQEICANVNAAAKASGVACTVVLRGDSCLRGHYPAEVDAAAEEFGGFDATVICPFFLQGGRYTINDVHYVAAGDVLTPVSETEFAKDKAFGFGESNVCDWIEEKSEGRVKSADVQSLTIHDLRVGGVNAVTSRLLDIPRGGTIVVNAAAEADLSVFCAGLLHAEAAGRKFLCRTAASFVSARLGIDSSSAPLVTPAQLEPSSKAGGLIMVGSYVQKSTAQVEVLKAKRGDKLEVIEVLVSDILVPGGGLEQAAVVAKKADKALQDGQDVLVLTSRTLVHGKDANESLDIGSKVSDCLVQALQAITTRPRYLLAKGGITSSDLATKGLNVSRALVAGQAAPGVSTWLLGAGSRWEGLPYIVFPGNVGTDDTVATVVEAWAARVEQRGWWE
;
A
#
# COMPACT_ATOMS: atom_id res chain seq x y z
N MET A 1 14.41 37.69 16.98
CA MET A 1 13.14 38.29 17.45
C MET A 1 12.42 37.29 18.36
N ALA A 2 13.07 36.86 19.45
CA ALA A 2 12.51 35.92 20.43
C ALA A 2 12.23 36.72 21.71
N ASN A 3 11.06 36.51 22.32
CA ASN A 3 10.49 37.20 23.51
C ASN A 3 9.41 38.27 23.28
N GLU A 4 8.71 38.29 22.14
CA GLU A 4 7.48 39.11 22.06
C GLU A 4 6.27 38.33 22.61
N THR A 5 5.48 38.99 23.47
CA THR A 5 4.27 38.42 24.08
C THR A 5 3.04 38.78 23.26
N VAL A 6 2.29 37.77 22.82
CA VAL A 6 1.05 37.90 22.04
C VAL A 6 -0.14 37.44 22.87
N GLY A 7 -1.20 38.24 22.85
CA GLY A 7 -2.51 37.83 23.36
C GLY A 7 -3.28 37.02 22.33
N PHE A 8 -3.92 35.94 22.74
CA PHE A 8 -4.77 35.13 21.85
C PHE A 8 -6.11 34.83 22.51
N ILE A 9 -7.21 35.24 21.86
CA ILE A 9 -8.56 34.98 22.36
C ILE A 9 -9.35 34.14 21.35
N GLY A 10 -9.90 33.02 21.83
CA GLY A 10 -10.65 32.05 21.03
C GLY A 10 -9.78 30.87 20.60
N LEU A 11 -9.67 29.86 21.46
CA LEU A 11 -8.92 28.62 21.31
C LEU A 11 -9.77 27.44 20.81
N GLY A 12 -10.84 27.72 20.05
CA GLY A 12 -11.65 26.70 19.40
C GLY A 12 -10.90 25.89 18.33
N ALA A 13 -11.65 25.23 17.43
CA ALA A 13 -11.11 24.28 16.44
C ALA A 13 -9.91 24.81 15.63
N MET A 14 -9.93 26.09 15.24
CA MET A 14 -8.83 26.74 14.52
C MET A 14 -7.83 27.41 15.46
N GLY A 15 -8.34 28.13 16.48
CA GLY A 15 -7.54 29.03 17.29
C GLY A 15 -6.46 28.32 18.11
N ASN A 16 -6.73 27.11 18.60
CA ASN A 16 -5.72 26.34 19.33
C ASN A 16 -4.50 26.02 18.43
N GLY A 17 -4.73 25.65 17.17
CA GLY A 17 -3.67 25.41 16.19
C GLY A 17 -2.87 26.67 15.85
N MET A 18 -3.58 27.79 15.63
CA MET A 18 -2.94 29.09 15.35
C MET A 18 -2.05 29.57 16.51
N ALA A 19 -2.55 29.47 17.74
CA ALA A 19 -1.79 29.83 18.93
C ALA A 19 -0.57 28.90 19.14
N LYS A 20 -0.68 27.61 18.81
CA LYS A 20 0.47 26.68 18.78
C LYS A 20 1.53 27.09 17.77
N ALA A 21 1.13 27.55 16.59
CA ALA A 21 2.07 28.03 15.58
C ALA A 21 2.87 29.24 16.10
N LEU A 22 2.21 30.16 16.83
CA LEU A 22 2.89 31.27 17.50
C LEU A 22 3.89 30.80 18.56
N VAL A 23 3.50 29.86 19.43
CA VAL A 23 4.43 29.27 20.43
C VAL A 23 5.64 28.64 19.74
N LYS A 24 5.43 27.85 18.68
CA LYS A 24 6.50 27.22 17.89
C LYS A 24 7.42 28.24 17.23
N ALA A 25 6.90 29.38 16.81
CA ALA A 25 7.68 30.49 16.26
C ALA A 25 8.44 31.30 17.32
N GLY A 26 8.31 30.97 18.61
CA GLY A 26 9.05 31.58 19.71
C GLY A 26 8.35 32.76 20.39
N PHE A 27 7.05 32.94 20.18
CA PHE A 27 6.24 33.92 20.91
C PHE A 27 5.82 33.37 22.27
N GLN A 28 5.74 34.25 23.28
CA GLN A 28 5.04 33.93 24.51
C GLN A 28 3.55 34.22 24.30
N VAL A 29 2.69 33.21 24.42
CA VAL A 29 1.26 33.36 24.14
C VAL A 29 0.47 33.40 25.43
N ASN A 30 -0.12 34.54 25.74
CA ASN A 30 -1.12 34.67 26.80
C ASN A 30 -2.50 34.43 26.18
N ALA A 31 -3.25 33.48 26.69
CA ALA A 31 -4.45 32.98 26.02
C ALA A 31 -5.69 32.96 26.92
N PHE A 32 -6.85 33.20 26.30
CA PHE A 32 -8.16 33.11 26.94
C PHE A 32 -9.18 32.43 25.99
N ASP A 33 -10.03 31.60 26.56
CA ASP A 33 -11.24 31.08 25.91
C ASP A 33 -12.34 30.90 26.97
N ALA A 34 -13.59 31.22 26.62
CA ALA A 34 -14.73 31.04 27.51
C ALA A 34 -15.04 29.55 27.80
N TYR A 35 -14.61 28.65 26.93
CA TYR A 35 -14.72 27.20 27.09
C TYR A 35 -13.46 26.63 27.75
N SER A 36 -13.55 26.32 29.04
CA SER A 36 -12.41 25.88 29.86
C SER A 36 -11.61 24.71 29.26
N PRO A 37 -12.22 23.68 28.63
CA PRO A 37 -11.44 22.62 27.99
C PRO A 37 -10.56 23.09 26.83
N ALA A 38 -11.00 24.10 26.04
CA ALA A 38 -10.17 24.67 24.98
C ALA A 38 -8.96 25.42 25.54
N LEU A 39 -9.15 26.14 26.65
CA LEU A 39 -8.07 26.82 27.37
C LEU A 39 -7.06 25.83 27.96
N ALA A 40 -7.53 24.77 28.60
CA ALA A 40 -6.67 23.72 29.16
C ALA A 40 -5.81 23.03 28.07
N ALA A 41 -6.38 22.78 26.89
CA ALA A 41 -5.64 22.28 25.73
C ALA A 41 -4.58 23.27 25.23
N GLY A 42 -4.85 24.58 25.32
CA GLY A 42 -3.88 25.63 25.01
C GLY A 42 -2.71 25.66 25.99
N VAL A 43 -2.98 25.54 27.30
CA VAL A 43 -1.94 25.49 28.35
C VAL A 43 -1.01 24.30 28.16
N THR A 44 -1.57 23.13 27.87
CA THR A 44 -0.80 21.91 27.55
C THR A 44 0.16 22.13 26.37
N ALA A 45 -0.18 23.06 25.49
CA ALA A 45 0.60 23.40 24.31
C ALA A 45 1.57 24.59 24.50
N GLY A 46 1.79 25.02 25.74
CA GLY A 46 2.79 26.04 26.09
C GLY A 46 2.25 27.48 26.14
N MET A 47 0.92 27.67 26.16
CA MET A 47 0.30 28.98 26.36
C MET A 47 0.12 29.28 27.85
N ASN A 48 0.12 30.56 28.22
CA ASN A 48 -0.21 31.03 29.56
C ASN A 48 -1.70 31.34 29.65
N ALA A 49 -2.45 30.64 30.51
CA ALA A 49 -3.87 30.93 30.72
C ALA A 49 -4.08 32.27 31.44
N CYS A 50 -5.07 33.03 30.98
CA CYS A 50 -5.59 34.22 31.65
C CYS A 50 -7.05 33.99 32.05
N ASP A 51 -7.52 34.65 33.11
CA ASP A 51 -8.87 34.45 33.65
C ASP A 51 -9.96 35.24 32.89
N SER A 52 -9.58 36.29 32.18
CA SER A 52 -10.49 37.13 31.39
C SER A 52 -9.76 37.85 30.23
N PRO A 53 -10.49 38.37 29.22
CA PRO A 53 -9.92 39.23 28.18
C PRO A 53 -9.21 40.47 28.77
N GLU A 54 -9.79 41.09 29.79
CA GLU A 54 -9.20 42.21 30.52
C GLU A 54 -7.87 41.83 31.20
N ALA A 55 -7.83 40.70 31.91
CA ALA A 55 -6.62 40.22 32.59
C ALA A 55 -5.50 39.92 31.57
N LEU A 56 -5.86 39.32 30.43
CA LEU A 56 -4.96 39.06 29.31
C LEU A 56 -4.40 40.37 28.74
N ALA A 57 -5.23 41.39 28.54
CA ALA A 57 -4.77 42.69 28.05
C ALA A 57 -3.87 43.41 29.07
N ALA A 58 -4.14 43.26 30.37
CA ALA A 58 -3.37 43.87 31.45
C ALA A 58 -1.93 43.35 31.57
N THR A 59 -1.57 42.25 30.90
CA THR A 59 -0.18 41.74 30.88
C THR A 59 0.77 42.57 30.02
N GLY A 60 0.29 43.65 29.38
CA GLY A 60 1.12 44.54 28.57
C GLY A 60 1.43 44.03 27.16
N ILE A 61 0.56 43.19 26.60
CA ILE A 61 0.68 42.72 25.21
C ILE A 61 0.61 43.88 24.21
N LYS A 62 1.34 43.76 23.10
CA LYS A 62 1.30 44.72 21.98
C LYS A 62 0.47 44.23 20.80
N THR A 63 0.21 42.92 20.74
CA THR A 63 -0.53 42.26 19.67
C THR A 63 -1.58 41.35 20.29
N LEU A 64 -2.84 41.52 19.88
CA LEU A 64 -3.97 40.70 20.29
C LEU A 64 -4.58 40.03 19.06
N VAL A 65 -4.59 38.70 19.02
CA VAL A 65 -5.25 37.92 17.97
C VAL A 65 -6.63 37.46 18.46
N LEU A 66 -7.66 37.71 17.67
CA LEU A 66 -9.04 37.30 17.92
C LEU A 66 -9.47 36.23 16.91
N MET A 67 -9.76 35.03 17.39
CA MET A 67 -10.30 33.92 16.59
C MET A 67 -11.62 33.40 17.19
N VAL A 68 -12.65 34.25 17.09
CA VAL A 68 -14.01 33.99 17.59
C VAL A 68 -14.97 33.61 16.44
N VAL A 69 -16.24 33.29 16.74
CA VAL A 69 -17.21 32.83 15.73
C VAL A 69 -17.88 33.98 14.98
N SER A 70 -18.18 35.09 15.67
CA SER A 70 -18.97 36.20 15.12
C SER A 70 -18.44 37.59 15.50
N GLY A 71 -18.87 38.61 14.77
CA GLY A 71 -18.58 40.01 15.07
C GLY A 71 -19.08 40.43 16.45
N THR A 72 -20.25 39.94 16.87
CA THR A 72 -20.80 40.19 18.21
C THR A 72 -19.88 39.65 19.31
N GLN A 73 -19.31 38.45 19.13
CA GLN A 73 -18.33 37.92 20.07
C GLN A 73 -17.04 38.74 20.09
N ALA A 74 -16.60 39.25 18.93
CA ALA A 74 -15.44 40.14 18.88
C ALA A 74 -15.71 41.45 19.64
N GLU A 75 -16.92 42.02 19.52
CA GLU A 75 -17.32 43.19 20.31
C GLU A 75 -17.39 42.89 21.81
N GLU A 76 -17.96 41.76 22.21
CA GLU A 76 -18.05 41.34 23.61
C GLU A 76 -16.66 41.15 24.24
N VAL A 77 -15.75 40.49 23.53
CA VAL A 77 -14.37 40.29 24.00
C VAL A 77 -13.60 41.60 24.14
N LEU A 78 -13.88 42.59 23.31
CA LEU A 78 -13.20 43.87 23.32
C LEU A 78 -13.80 44.86 24.32
N TRP A 79 -15.12 44.99 24.37
CA TRP A 79 -15.82 46.04 25.14
C TRP A 79 -16.93 45.53 26.07
N GLY A 80 -17.20 44.23 26.11
CA GLY A 80 -18.14 43.62 27.05
C GLY A 80 -17.64 43.64 28.50
N GLU A 81 -18.35 42.91 29.38
CA GLU A 81 -17.94 42.79 30.78
C GLU A 81 -16.59 42.08 30.89
N GLY A 82 -15.57 42.76 31.43
CA GLY A 82 -14.19 42.24 31.45
C GLY A 82 -13.51 42.24 30.07
N GLY A 83 -13.90 43.14 29.16
CA GLY A 83 -13.34 43.27 27.82
C GLY A 83 -11.89 43.81 27.77
N ALA A 84 -11.17 43.45 26.71
CA ALA A 84 -9.74 43.75 26.55
C ALA A 84 -9.42 45.22 26.19
N ALA A 85 -10.30 45.92 25.47
CA ALA A 85 -9.96 47.17 24.78
C ALA A 85 -9.49 48.30 25.72
N THR A 86 -10.06 48.39 26.92
CA THR A 86 -9.73 49.47 27.88
C THR A 86 -8.38 49.29 28.57
N LYS A 87 -7.80 48.08 28.55
CA LYS A 87 -6.50 47.76 29.17
C LYS A 87 -5.36 47.64 28.18
N LEU A 88 -5.65 47.49 26.89
CA LEU A 88 -4.62 47.50 25.86
C LEU A 88 -3.89 48.85 25.83
N GLN A 89 -2.57 48.78 25.66
CA GLN A 89 -1.75 49.99 25.51
C GLN A 89 -2.10 50.72 24.20
N LYS A 90 -2.07 52.05 24.21
CA LYS A 90 -2.24 52.85 22.99
C LYS A 90 -1.19 52.40 21.96
N GLY A 91 -1.63 52.21 20.72
CA GLY A 91 -0.80 51.69 19.62
C GLY A 91 -0.69 50.16 19.56
N ALA A 92 -1.27 49.41 20.50
CA ALA A 92 -1.38 47.95 20.37
C ALA A 92 -2.28 47.59 19.18
N VAL A 93 -1.97 46.46 18.52
CA VAL A 93 -2.69 45.98 17.34
C VAL A 93 -3.63 44.83 17.67
N VAL A 94 -4.88 44.94 17.21
CA VAL A 94 -5.89 43.89 17.27
C VAL A 94 -6.04 43.27 15.88
N ILE A 95 -5.84 41.97 15.77
CA ILE A 95 -5.94 41.19 14.55
C ILE A 95 -7.21 40.35 14.63
N LEU A 96 -8.18 40.60 13.74
CA LEU A 96 -9.40 39.80 13.66
C LEU A 96 -9.26 38.73 12.58
N CYS A 97 -9.26 37.46 12.98
CA CYS A 97 -9.12 36.31 12.07
C CYS A 97 -10.45 35.64 11.70
N SER A 98 -11.55 36.07 12.32
CA SER A 98 -12.89 35.54 12.11
C SER A 98 -13.52 36.02 10.80
N THR A 99 -14.32 35.16 10.16
CA THR A 99 -15.21 35.61 9.08
C THR A 99 -16.35 36.45 9.68
N VAL A 100 -16.37 37.75 9.37
CA VAL A 100 -17.42 38.72 9.72
C VAL A 100 -17.91 39.43 8.44
N SER A 101 -18.86 40.37 8.56
CA SER A 101 -19.20 41.22 7.42
C SER A 101 -18.16 42.34 7.23
N PRO A 102 -17.85 42.77 5.98
CA PRO A 102 -17.04 43.95 5.70
C PRO A 102 -17.48 45.20 6.48
N SER A 103 -18.79 45.40 6.62
CA SER A 103 -19.38 46.47 7.44
C SER A 103 -19.00 46.36 8.92
N THR A 104 -19.00 45.15 9.48
CA THR A 104 -18.56 44.88 10.86
C THR A 104 -17.08 45.18 11.03
N ALA A 105 -16.22 44.71 10.12
CA ALA A 105 -14.78 44.97 10.19
C ALA A 105 -14.46 46.47 10.17
N LYS A 106 -15.15 47.25 9.32
CA LYS A 106 -15.04 48.72 9.28
C LYS A 106 -15.50 49.39 10.58
N SER A 107 -16.59 48.90 11.18
CA SER A 107 -17.10 49.40 12.47
C SER A 107 -16.10 49.16 13.61
N LEU A 108 -15.51 47.96 13.67
CA LEU A 108 -14.49 47.59 14.66
C LEU A 108 -13.24 48.46 14.54
N ASP A 109 -12.72 48.66 13.32
CA ASP A 109 -11.59 49.57 13.05
C ASP A 109 -11.89 51.00 13.54
N ALA A 110 -13.07 51.52 13.24
CA ALA A 110 -13.48 52.86 13.67
C ALA A 110 -13.57 53.00 15.20
N LYS A 111 -14.07 51.98 15.91
CA LYS A 111 -14.12 51.96 17.38
C LYS A 111 -12.72 51.87 17.98
N LEU A 112 -11.89 50.92 17.52
CA LEU A 112 -10.52 50.73 18.02
C LEU A 112 -9.63 51.97 17.80
N ARG A 113 -9.79 52.66 16.67
CA ARG A 113 -9.05 53.92 16.42
C ARG A 113 -9.43 55.03 17.41
N LYS A 114 -10.69 55.14 17.82
CA LYS A 114 -11.10 56.09 18.88
C LYS A 114 -10.43 55.75 20.22
N ASP A 115 -10.23 54.46 20.46
CA ASP A 115 -9.49 53.95 21.61
C ASP A 115 -7.96 54.03 21.41
N GLY A 116 -7.47 54.62 20.32
CA GLY A 116 -6.05 54.77 20.01
C GLY A 116 -5.33 53.44 19.78
N LEU A 117 -6.06 52.42 19.33
CA LEU A 117 -5.56 51.09 18.98
C LEU A 117 -5.49 50.93 17.46
N LEU A 118 -4.66 49.99 17.02
CA LEU A 118 -4.52 49.60 15.62
C LEU A 118 -5.37 48.36 15.33
N PHE A 119 -5.85 48.24 14.10
CA PHE A 119 -6.69 47.11 13.68
C PHE A 119 -6.23 46.52 12.35
N VAL A 120 -6.21 45.19 12.28
CA VAL A 120 -6.02 44.43 11.05
C VAL A 120 -7.17 43.45 10.87
N ASP A 121 -7.87 43.58 9.74
CA ASP A 121 -8.87 42.63 9.25
C ASP A 121 -8.13 41.50 8.53
N ALA A 122 -8.04 40.31 9.13
CA ALA A 122 -7.19 39.22 8.67
C ALA A 122 -7.88 37.84 8.68
N PRO A 123 -9.04 37.67 8.01
CA PRO A 123 -9.72 36.38 7.92
C PRO A 123 -8.83 35.31 7.29
N VAL A 124 -9.05 34.08 7.73
CA VAL A 124 -8.19 32.93 7.42
C VAL A 124 -8.86 31.89 6.52
N SER A 125 -8.04 31.12 5.81
CA SER A 125 -8.44 29.92 5.03
C SER A 125 -7.40 28.81 5.18
N GLY A 126 -7.83 27.55 5.11
CA GLY A 126 -6.94 26.39 5.19
C GLY A 126 -7.34 25.30 6.20
N GLY A 127 -8.33 25.55 7.05
CA GLY A 127 -8.83 24.57 8.01
C GLY A 127 -7.85 24.26 9.16
N THR A 128 -8.25 23.33 10.02
CA THR A 128 -7.56 23.04 11.29
C THR A 128 -6.16 22.47 11.11
N VAL A 129 -5.92 21.74 10.02
CA VAL A 129 -4.60 21.18 9.67
C VAL A 129 -3.59 22.30 9.42
N LYS A 130 -3.89 23.19 8.46
CA LYS A 130 -3.00 24.34 8.16
C LYS A 130 -2.86 25.30 9.34
N ALA A 131 -3.89 25.41 10.19
CA ALA A 131 -3.81 26.18 11.42
C ALA A 131 -2.75 25.62 12.37
N ALA A 132 -2.75 24.31 12.61
CA ALA A 132 -1.77 23.65 13.47
C ALA A 132 -0.34 23.68 12.90
N GLU A 133 -0.21 23.65 11.58
CA GLU A 133 1.09 23.74 10.88
C GLU A 133 1.64 25.17 10.80
N GLY A 134 0.81 26.19 11.05
CA GLY A 134 1.19 27.59 10.81
C GLY A 134 1.24 27.96 9.34
N THR A 135 0.51 27.24 8.47
CA THR A 135 0.58 27.36 7.01
C THR A 135 -0.73 27.92 6.41
N LEU A 136 -1.53 28.64 7.21
CA LEU A 136 -2.80 29.21 6.75
C LEU A 136 -2.59 30.20 5.61
N THR A 137 -3.66 30.38 4.82
CA THR A 137 -3.80 31.53 3.93
C THR A 137 -4.52 32.63 4.69
N ILE A 138 -3.91 33.81 4.78
CA ILE A 138 -4.49 34.97 5.48
C ILE A 138 -4.69 36.11 4.47
N PHE A 139 -5.87 36.74 4.51
CA PHE A 139 -6.21 37.92 3.71
C PHE A 139 -6.22 39.14 4.63
N ALA A 140 -5.09 39.82 4.78
CA ALA A 140 -4.92 40.89 5.75
C ALA A 140 -5.07 42.28 5.14
N SER A 141 -5.92 43.12 5.72
CA SER A 141 -6.08 44.53 5.34
C SER A 141 -6.08 45.46 6.55
N GLY A 142 -5.50 46.65 6.38
CA GLY A 142 -5.40 47.64 7.44
C GLY A 142 -4.39 48.73 7.11
N SER A 143 -4.34 49.78 7.94
CA SER A 143 -3.37 50.86 7.76
C SER A 143 -1.93 50.34 7.76
N ALA A 144 -1.01 51.06 7.10
CA ALA A 144 0.39 50.65 7.03
C ALA A 144 1.04 50.41 8.41
N SER A 145 0.70 51.23 9.41
CA SER A 145 1.18 51.08 10.79
C SER A 145 0.60 49.83 11.46
N ALA A 146 -0.69 49.55 11.26
CA ALA A 146 -1.33 48.34 11.79
C ALA A 146 -0.73 47.07 11.17
N MET A 147 -0.55 47.07 9.85
CA MET A 147 0.07 45.96 9.13
C MET A 147 1.50 45.70 9.59
N ALA A 148 2.32 46.74 9.74
CA ALA A 148 3.69 46.62 10.23
C ALA A 148 3.75 46.05 11.66
N ALA A 149 2.83 46.45 12.55
CA ALA A 149 2.75 45.93 13.91
C ALA A 149 2.28 44.46 13.96
N ALA A 150 1.37 44.07 13.08
CA ALA A 150 0.80 42.71 13.04
C ALA A 150 1.67 41.68 12.30
N GLU A 151 2.54 42.14 11.39
CA GLU A 151 3.27 41.30 10.44
C GLU A 151 4.05 40.13 11.07
N PRO A 152 4.76 40.29 12.21
CA PRO A 152 5.43 39.16 12.86
C PRO A 152 4.48 38.02 13.24
N ALA A 153 3.33 38.34 13.84
CA ALA A 153 2.34 37.34 14.25
C ALA A 153 1.61 36.74 13.04
N LEU A 154 1.28 37.55 12.03
CA LEU A 154 0.64 37.07 10.79
C LEU A 154 1.54 36.09 10.03
N ASN A 155 2.84 36.39 9.91
CA ASN A 155 3.80 35.50 9.26
C ASN A 155 3.98 34.19 10.02
N ALA A 156 3.96 34.21 11.35
CA ALA A 156 4.07 33.00 12.17
C ALA A 156 2.86 32.06 12.04
N MET A 157 1.70 32.58 11.64
CA MET A 157 0.46 31.80 11.48
C MET A 157 0.15 31.45 10.02
N SER A 158 0.94 31.92 9.05
CA SER A 158 0.62 31.80 7.63
C SER A 158 1.75 31.21 6.78
N GLY A 159 1.34 30.40 5.80
CA GLY A 159 2.20 30.00 4.68
C GLY A 159 2.06 30.95 3.50
N LEU A 160 0.89 31.60 3.39
CA LEU A 160 0.58 32.61 2.37
C LEU A 160 -0.15 33.79 3.01
N LEU A 161 0.52 34.94 3.09
CA LEU A 161 -0.05 36.20 3.57
C LEU A 161 -0.34 37.14 2.40
N TYR A 162 -1.63 37.34 2.09
CA TYR A 162 -2.08 38.33 1.12
C TYR A 162 -2.37 39.65 1.84
N LYS A 163 -1.64 40.71 1.51
CA LYS A 163 -1.91 42.06 1.99
C LYS A 163 -2.91 42.73 1.05
N VAL A 164 -4.19 42.71 1.42
CA VAL A 164 -5.33 43.13 0.60
C VAL A 164 -5.71 44.57 0.93
N GLY A 165 -5.03 45.54 0.32
CA GLY A 165 -5.37 46.95 0.49
C GLY A 165 -5.06 47.52 1.87
N SER A 166 -5.59 48.72 2.15
CA SER A 166 -5.23 49.55 3.31
C SER A 166 -6.39 49.83 4.26
N THR A 167 -7.59 49.35 3.93
CA THR A 167 -8.82 49.62 4.67
C THR A 167 -9.37 48.33 5.26
N ALA A 168 -9.82 48.39 6.52
CA ALA A 168 -10.54 47.28 7.13
C ALA A 168 -11.78 46.89 6.30
N GLY A 169 -12.05 45.59 6.19
CA GLY A 169 -13.13 45.03 5.39
C GLY A 169 -12.71 44.57 4.00
N GLU A 170 -11.57 45.00 3.46
CA GLU A 170 -11.06 44.51 2.18
C GLU A 170 -10.61 43.04 2.26
N GLY A 171 -9.90 42.65 3.33
CA GLY A 171 -9.53 41.26 3.60
C GLY A 171 -10.76 40.36 3.76
N THR A 172 -11.73 40.82 4.55
CA THR A 172 -13.04 40.17 4.70
C THR A 172 -13.83 40.11 3.39
N SER A 173 -13.75 41.12 2.51
CA SER A 173 -14.44 41.07 1.21
C SER A 173 -13.91 39.96 0.31
N VAL A 174 -12.58 39.75 0.27
CA VAL A 174 -11.97 38.61 -0.42
C VAL A 174 -12.43 37.29 0.20
N LYS A 175 -12.46 37.21 1.53
CA LYS A 175 -12.95 36.01 2.23
C LYS A 175 -14.42 35.72 1.91
N THR A 176 -15.28 36.74 1.81
CA THR A 176 -16.70 36.59 1.44
C THR A 176 -16.85 35.94 0.07
N VAL A 177 -16.05 36.36 -0.93
CA VAL A 177 -16.02 35.71 -2.25
C VAL A 177 -15.58 34.24 -2.15
N ASN A 178 -14.56 33.95 -1.35
CA ASN A 178 -14.12 32.58 -1.11
C ASN A 178 -15.22 31.73 -0.42
N GLN A 179 -15.93 32.27 0.57
CA GLN A 179 -16.99 31.55 1.27
C GLN A 179 -18.24 31.35 0.41
N LEU A 180 -18.53 32.26 -0.52
CA LEU A 180 -19.55 32.05 -1.55
C LEU A 180 -19.24 30.77 -2.34
N LEU A 181 -18.03 30.66 -2.91
CA LEU A 181 -17.61 29.49 -3.67
C LEU A 181 -17.59 28.23 -2.81
N ALA A 182 -17.03 28.31 -1.60
CA ALA A 182 -16.95 27.19 -0.67
C ALA A 182 -18.34 26.61 -0.35
N GLY A 183 -19.29 27.46 0.03
CA GLY A 183 -20.64 27.01 0.39
C GLY A 183 -21.39 26.42 -0.80
N VAL A 184 -21.28 27.06 -1.97
CA VAL A 184 -21.89 26.55 -3.21
C VAL A 184 -21.29 25.21 -3.62
N HIS A 185 -19.97 25.03 -3.52
CA HIS A 185 -19.33 23.76 -3.89
C HIS A 185 -19.65 22.61 -2.92
N ILE A 186 -19.81 22.88 -1.61
CA ILE A 186 -20.25 21.86 -0.65
C ILE A 186 -21.69 21.42 -0.96
N ALA A 187 -22.58 22.39 -1.21
CA ALA A 187 -23.97 22.14 -1.61
C ALA A 187 -24.05 21.32 -2.91
N ALA A 188 -23.28 21.71 -3.93
CA ALA A 188 -23.22 21.00 -5.20
C ALA A 188 -22.64 19.57 -5.03
N ALA A 189 -21.62 19.38 -4.18
CA ALA A 189 -21.08 18.04 -3.91
C ALA A 189 -22.13 17.14 -3.24
N ALA A 190 -22.83 17.64 -2.22
CA ALA A 190 -23.90 16.92 -1.55
C ALA A 190 -25.03 16.52 -2.53
N GLU A 191 -25.45 17.46 -3.38
CA GLU A 191 -26.46 17.23 -4.41
C GLU A 191 -26.01 16.20 -5.44
N ALA A 192 -24.80 16.34 -5.98
CA ALA A 192 -24.24 15.45 -6.99
C ALA A 192 -24.09 14.01 -6.48
N MET A 193 -23.63 13.84 -5.24
CA MET A 193 -23.48 12.51 -4.65
C MET A 193 -24.83 11.86 -4.37
N ALA A 194 -25.81 12.62 -3.87
CA ALA A 194 -27.17 12.12 -3.69
C ALA A 194 -27.85 11.79 -5.02
N PHE A 195 -27.61 12.59 -6.07
CA PHE A 195 -28.08 12.31 -7.42
C PHE A 195 -27.43 11.03 -8.00
N GLY A 196 -26.12 10.85 -7.81
CA GLY A 196 -25.40 9.64 -8.21
C GLY A 196 -25.94 8.38 -7.52
N ALA A 197 -26.16 8.47 -6.20
CA ALA A 197 -26.82 7.40 -5.44
C ALA A 197 -28.22 7.09 -5.98
N ARG A 198 -29.01 8.14 -6.29
CA ARG A 198 -30.35 7.99 -6.89
C ARG A 198 -30.30 7.34 -8.28
N ALA A 199 -29.26 7.60 -9.05
CA ALA A 199 -29.02 7.00 -10.35
C ALA A 199 -28.54 5.54 -10.28
N GLY A 200 -28.32 4.99 -9.07
CA GLY A 200 -27.86 3.62 -8.86
C GLY A 200 -26.37 3.43 -9.09
N LEU A 201 -25.58 4.51 -9.05
CA LEU A 201 -24.12 4.45 -9.17
C LEU A 201 -23.48 4.05 -7.83
N ASP A 202 -22.33 3.39 -7.91
CA ASP A 202 -21.43 3.25 -6.76
C ASP A 202 -20.88 4.62 -6.40
N THR A 203 -21.26 5.14 -5.24
CA THR A 203 -20.91 6.50 -4.80
C THR A 203 -19.42 6.66 -4.52
N ARG A 204 -18.70 5.59 -4.15
CA ARG A 204 -17.25 5.66 -3.93
C ARG A 204 -16.50 5.65 -5.26
N GLN A 205 -16.93 4.83 -6.21
CA GLN A 205 -16.41 4.90 -7.58
C GLN A 205 -16.72 6.26 -8.23
N LEU A 206 -17.93 6.80 -8.02
CA LEU A 206 -18.31 8.12 -8.50
C LEU A 206 -17.38 9.20 -7.95
N TYR A 207 -17.06 9.14 -6.66
CA TYR A 207 -16.10 10.05 -6.04
C TYR A 207 -14.72 9.98 -6.71
N GLU A 208 -14.20 8.78 -6.97
CA GLU A 208 -12.90 8.59 -7.62
C GLU A 208 -12.89 9.16 -9.05
N ILE A 209 -13.96 8.91 -9.82
CA ILE A 209 -14.11 9.42 -11.19
C ILE A 209 -14.16 10.95 -11.17
N ILE A 210 -15.02 11.55 -10.34
CA ILE A 210 -15.24 13.01 -10.33
C ILE A 210 -14.02 13.76 -9.79
N THR A 211 -13.30 13.19 -8.81
CA THR A 211 -12.06 13.79 -8.28
C THR A 211 -11.01 14.01 -9.38
N ASN A 212 -10.98 13.13 -10.39
CA ASN A 212 -10.07 13.21 -11.54
C ASN A 212 -10.70 13.87 -12.78
N ALA A 213 -11.94 14.36 -12.68
CA ALA A 213 -12.64 15.01 -13.78
C ALA A 213 -12.71 16.53 -13.60
N ALA A 214 -13.04 17.25 -14.68
CA ALA A 214 -13.17 18.71 -14.67
C ALA A 214 -14.27 19.24 -13.73
N GLY A 215 -15.18 18.38 -13.26
CA GLY A 215 -16.21 18.72 -12.27
C GLY A 215 -15.71 18.80 -10.82
N ASN A 216 -14.45 18.46 -10.55
CA ASN A 216 -13.90 18.48 -9.20
C ASN A 216 -13.83 19.91 -8.61
N SER A 217 -13.85 19.99 -7.27
CA SER A 217 -13.44 21.16 -6.51
C SER A 217 -12.77 20.70 -5.22
N TRP A 218 -11.96 21.57 -4.60
CA TRP A 218 -11.36 21.24 -3.30
C TRP A 218 -12.41 20.85 -2.24
N MET A 219 -13.61 21.45 -2.27
CA MET A 219 -14.69 21.09 -1.35
C MET A 219 -15.25 19.70 -1.64
N PHE A 220 -15.35 19.30 -2.91
CA PHE A 220 -15.78 17.95 -3.29
C PHE A 220 -14.77 16.91 -2.78
N GLU A 221 -13.50 17.03 -3.18
CA GLU A 221 -12.41 16.14 -2.76
C GLU A 221 -12.31 16.03 -1.23
N ASN A 222 -12.51 17.15 -0.53
CA ASN A 222 -12.31 17.19 0.92
C ASN A 222 -13.53 16.77 1.75
N ARG A 223 -14.76 16.90 1.23
CA ARG A 223 -16.01 16.61 1.97
C ARG A 223 -16.67 15.30 1.59
N VAL A 224 -16.62 14.89 0.32
CA VAL A 224 -17.28 13.66 -0.14
C VAL A 224 -16.80 12.41 0.59
N PRO A 225 -15.50 12.22 0.90
CA PRO A 225 -15.07 11.07 1.71
C PRO A 225 -15.83 10.94 3.03
N ARG A 226 -16.14 12.07 3.68
CA ARG A 226 -16.89 12.08 4.95
C ARG A 226 -18.38 11.79 4.77
N MET A 227 -18.93 12.11 3.59
CA MET A 227 -20.29 11.71 3.21
C MET A 227 -20.36 10.19 2.99
N LEU A 228 -19.34 9.63 2.34
CA LEU A 228 -19.24 8.19 2.05
C LEU A 228 -19.06 7.36 3.33
N ASP A 229 -18.30 7.88 4.28
CA ASP A 229 -17.93 7.19 5.53
C ASP A 229 -18.84 7.56 6.72
N GLU A 230 -19.85 8.39 6.50
CA GLU A 230 -20.72 8.98 7.54
C GLU A 230 -19.96 9.64 8.72
N ALA A 231 -18.75 10.16 8.44
CA ALA A 231 -17.82 10.72 9.42
C ALA A 231 -18.16 12.17 9.81
N TYR A 232 -19.33 12.36 10.43
CA TYR A 232 -19.87 13.69 10.76
C TYR A 232 -19.48 14.21 12.16
N SER A 233 -18.88 13.37 13.01
CA SER A 233 -18.50 13.70 14.38
C SER A 233 -17.15 13.08 14.76
N PRO A 234 -16.23 13.81 15.42
CA PRO A 234 -16.32 15.24 15.72
C PRO A 234 -16.22 16.10 14.45
N ALA A 235 -16.99 17.19 14.40
CA ALA A 235 -17.03 18.07 13.23
C ALA A 235 -15.68 18.79 13.04
N LYS A 236 -15.11 18.71 11.83
CA LYS A 236 -13.92 19.50 11.45
C LYS A 236 -14.31 20.94 11.10
N SER A 237 -15.51 21.10 10.54
CA SER A 237 -16.17 22.39 10.27
C SER A 237 -17.67 22.18 10.40
N GLN A 238 -18.33 22.92 11.30
CA GLN A 238 -19.75 22.68 11.58
C GLN A 238 -20.65 23.21 10.44
N LEU A 239 -21.77 22.52 10.19
CA LEU A 239 -22.78 22.93 9.23
C LEU A 239 -23.27 24.38 9.48
N ASN A 240 -23.44 24.77 10.74
CA ASN A 240 -23.85 26.13 11.11
C ASN A 240 -22.82 27.22 10.77
N ILE A 241 -21.55 26.87 10.54
CA ILE A 241 -20.55 27.84 10.04
C ILE A 241 -20.96 28.31 8.64
N PHE A 242 -21.43 27.41 7.78
CA PHE A 242 -21.88 27.77 6.43
C PHE A 242 -23.26 28.43 6.40
N VAL A 243 -24.12 28.17 7.40
CA VAL A 243 -25.32 28.99 7.62
C VAL A 243 -24.93 30.45 7.88
N LYS A 244 -24.00 30.67 8.82
CA LYS A 244 -23.52 32.02 9.16
C LYS A 244 -22.79 32.69 7.98
N ASP A 245 -21.85 31.99 7.35
CA ASP A 245 -21.00 32.58 6.32
C ASP A 245 -21.79 32.91 5.04
N LEU A 246 -22.73 32.05 4.61
CA LEU A 246 -23.59 32.38 3.47
C LEU A 246 -24.60 33.49 3.80
N ALA A 247 -25.04 33.62 5.05
CA ALA A 247 -25.83 34.77 5.48
C ALA A 247 -25.05 36.08 5.36
N ILE A 248 -23.74 36.09 5.68
CA ILE A 248 -22.85 37.24 5.46
C ILE A 248 -22.74 37.57 3.97
N VAL A 249 -22.49 36.56 3.12
CA VAL A 249 -22.43 36.72 1.66
C VAL A 249 -23.70 37.39 1.13
N LEU A 250 -24.87 36.89 1.51
CA LEU A 250 -26.16 37.41 1.03
C LEU A 250 -26.49 38.78 1.62
N GLY A 251 -26.05 39.07 2.85
CA GLY A 251 -26.16 40.39 3.46
C GLY A 251 -25.38 41.45 2.67
N GLU A 252 -24.12 41.16 2.34
CA GLU A 252 -23.31 42.06 1.52
C GLU A 252 -23.81 42.18 0.08
N ALA A 253 -24.28 41.08 -0.51
CA ALA A 253 -24.90 41.10 -1.83
C ALA A 253 -26.13 42.03 -1.85
N ARG A 254 -26.96 42.01 -0.80
CA ARG A 254 -28.09 42.94 -0.65
C ARG A 254 -27.61 44.39 -0.55
N ASP A 255 -26.63 44.67 0.31
CA ASP A 255 -26.13 46.03 0.53
C ASP A 255 -25.48 46.62 -0.74
N LEU A 256 -24.89 45.76 -1.58
CA LEU A 256 -24.34 46.13 -2.89
C LEU A 256 -25.36 46.11 -4.03
N THR A 257 -26.61 45.69 -3.79
CA THR A 257 -27.62 45.45 -4.85
C THR A 257 -27.11 44.50 -5.94
N PHE A 258 -26.46 43.40 -5.55
CA PHE A 258 -25.88 42.40 -6.45
C PHE A 258 -26.60 41.04 -6.34
N PRO A 259 -26.95 40.38 -7.46
CA PRO A 259 -27.63 39.08 -7.41
C PRO A 259 -26.67 37.91 -7.14
N CYS A 260 -26.94 37.12 -6.09
CA CYS A 260 -26.20 35.88 -5.77
C CYS A 260 -27.12 34.64 -5.72
N PRO A 261 -27.71 34.21 -6.86
CA PRO A 261 -28.73 33.15 -6.88
C PRO A 261 -28.21 31.78 -6.39
N LEU A 262 -26.98 31.39 -6.74
CA LEU A 262 -26.40 30.11 -6.31
C LEU A 262 -26.13 30.08 -4.81
N ALA A 263 -25.60 31.18 -4.25
CA ALA A 263 -25.38 31.29 -2.82
C ALA A 263 -26.70 31.27 -2.04
N ALA A 264 -27.75 31.89 -2.59
CA ALA A 264 -29.09 31.86 -2.00
C ALA A 264 -29.66 30.44 -1.95
N ALA A 265 -29.53 29.68 -3.04
CA ALA A 265 -29.95 28.28 -3.08
C ALA A 265 -29.17 27.40 -2.09
N ALA A 266 -27.83 27.51 -2.09
CA ALA A 266 -26.99 26.79 -1.13
C ALA A 266 -27.34 27.13 0.32
N HIS A 267 -27.55 28.42 0.63
CA HIS A 267 -27.91 28.86 1.98
C HIS A 267 -29.23 28.23 2.47
N GLN A 268 -30.23 28.11 1.60
CA GLN A 268 -31.48 27.43 1.95
C GLN A 268 -31.28 25.95 2.28
N GLN A 269 -30.38 25.26 1.58
CA GLN A 269 -30.04 23.87 1.90
C GLN A 269 -29.35 23.75 3.27
N PHE A 270 -28.40 24.64 3.57
CA PHE A 270 -27.76 24.69 4.89
C PHE A 270 -28.75 25.01 6.01
N LEU A 271 -29.69 25.95 5.78
CA LEU A 271 -30.77 26.23 6.72
C LEU A 271 -31.67 25.01 6.95
N ALA A 272 -31.99 24.26 5.90
CA ALA A 272 -32.76 23.02 6.02
C ALA A 272 -32.04 21.97 6.88
N GLY A 273 -30.73 21.75 6.65
CA GLY A 273 -29.92 20.84 7.46
C GLY A 273 -29.80 21.29 8.93
N SER A 274 -29.67 22.59 9.16
CA SER A 274 -29.67 23.16 10.51
C SER A 274 -31.01 22.95 11.23
N ALA A 275 -32.12 23.22 10.54
CA ALA A 275 -33.47 23.01 11.05
C ALA A 275 -33.78 21.53 11.34
N ALA A 276 -33.13 20.60 10.62
CA ALA A 276 -33.20 19.17 10.88
C ALA A 276 -32.38 18.72 12.11
N GLY A 277 -31.72 19.65 12.82
CA GLY A 277 -30.93 19.39 14.03
C GLY A 277 -29.46 19.04 13.77
N TRP A 278 -28.98 19.15 12.53
CA TRP A 278 -27.60 18.77 12.17
C TRP A 278 -26.60 19.92 12.23
N GLY A 279 -27.00 21.09 12.75
CA GLY A 279 -26.16 22.29 12.76
C GLY A 279 -24.78 22.14 13.42
N LYS A 280 -24.63 21.20 14.36
CA LYS A 280 -23.35 20.90 15.06
C LYS A 280 -22.51 19.80 14.39
N LEU A 281 -23.06 19.08 13.41
CA LEU A 281 -22.35 18.06 12.65
C LEU A 281 -21.40 18.72 11.63
N ASP A 282 -20.47 17.93 11.09
CA ASP A 282 -19.61 18.37 9.99
C ASP A 282 -20.46 18.89 8.81
N ASP A 283 -20.02 19.95 8.14
CA ASP A 283 -20.71 20.55 7.00
C ASP A 283 -20.92 19.57 5.82
N SER A 284 -20.16 18.46 5.75
CA SER A 284 -20.40 17.33 4.85
C SER A 284 -21.74 16.64 5.10
N SER A 285 -22.32 16.77 6.31
CA SER A 285 -23.65 16.23 6.65
C SER A 285 -24.80 16.92 5.92
N LEU A 286 -24.53 17.97 5.12
CA LEU A 286 -25.53 18.58 4.25
C LEU A 286 -26.15 17.56 3.28
N VAL A 287 -25.41 16.52 2.89
CA VAL A 287 -25.90 15.41 2.05
C VAL A 287 -27.18 14.76 2.61
N LYS A 288 -27.32 14.75 3.94
CA LYS A 288 -28.48 14.18 4.64
C LYS A 288 -29.79 14.89 4.28
N VAL A 289 -29.74 16.15 3.86
CA VAL A 289 -30.94 16.88 3.38
C VAL A 289 -31.52 16.18 2.16
N PHE A 290 -30.68 15.73 1.24
CA PHE A 290 -31.10 15.01 0.04
C PHE A 290 -31.48 13.57 0.32
N GLU A 291 -30.72 12.88 1.19
CA GLU A 291 -31.05 11.52 1.65
C GLU A 291 -32.44 11.49 2.31
N GLN A 292 -32.72 12.45 3.21
CA GLN A 292 -34.02 12.57 3.85
C GLN A 292 -35.14 12.88 2.86
N ALA A 293 -34.88 13.74 1.86
CA ALA A 293 -35.89 14.13 0.88
C ALA A 293 -36.22 13.03 -0.14
N THR A 294 -35.27 12.14 -0.46
CA THR A 294 -35.38 11.20 -1.58
C THR A 294 -35.33 9.72 -1.19
N GLY A 295 -34.98 9.43 0.06
CA GLY A 295 -34.81 8.08 0.59
C GLY A 295 -33.56 7.36 0.09
N VAL A 296 -32.65 8.03 -0.63
CA VAL A 296 -31.36 7.45 -1.02
C VAL A 296 -30.37 7.48 0.14
N ARG A 297 -29.32 6.65 0.06
CA ARG A 297 -28.15 6.74 0.93
C ARG A 297 -26.91 6.93 0.05
N VAL A 298 -26.13 7.96 0.38
CA VAL A 298 -24.87 8.28 -0.28
C VAL A 298 -23.72 7.49 0.31
N ALA A 299 -23.79 7.23 1.62
CA ALA A 299 -22.94 6.24 2.26
C ALA A 299 -22.98 4.96 1.44
N CYS A 300 -21.83 4.35 1.20
CA CYS A 300 -21.78 3.09 0.48
C CYS A 300 -22.73 2.12 1.19
N PRO A 301 -23.68 1.46 0.50
CA PRO A 301 -24.54 0.51 1.16
C PRO A 301 -23.64 -0.49 1.89
N GLU A 302 -23.89 -0.70 3.19
CA GLU A 302 -23.36 -1.88 3.87
C GLU A 302 -23.70 -3.06 2.96
N LEU A 303 -22.67 -3.80 2.54
CA LEU A 303 -22.88 -5.02 1.79
C LEU A 303 -23.83 -5.86 2.62
N GLN A 304 -25.00 -6.21 2.06
CA GLN A 304 -25.88 -7.15 2.75
C GLN A 304 -25.07 -8.42 3.06
N PRO A 305 -25.30 -9.11 4.19
CA PRO A 305 -24.60 -10.35 4.49
C PRO A 305 -24.60 -11.30 3.28
N GLY A 306 -23.43 -11.53 2.68
CA GLY A 306 -23.25 -12.37 1.49
C GLY A 306 -23.17 -11.63 0.13
N GLN A 307 -23.39 -10.31 0.06
CA GLN A 307 -23.02 -9.50 -1.11
C GLN A 307 -21.53 -9.15 -1.07
N ARG A 308 -20.87 -9.21 -2.24
CA ARG A 308 -19.46 -8.85 -2.42
C ARG A 308 -19.35 -7.61 -3.30
N ARG A 309 -18.39 -6.72 -3.00
CA ARG A 309 -18.08 -5.59 -3.89
C ARG A 309 -17.53 -6.13 -5.21
N ARG A 310 -18.09 -5.67 -6.33
CA ARG A 310 -17.52 -5.94 -7.65
C ARG A 310 -16.55 -4.84 -8.01
N TRP A 311 -15.34 -5.24 -8.37
CA TRP A 311 -14.29 -4.35 -8.80
C TRP A 311 -14.24 -4.36 -10.34
N PRO A 312 -14.08 -3.22 -11.02
CA PRO A 312 -14.01 -3.20 -12.47
C PRO A 312 -12.68 -3.78 -12.95
N SER A 313 -12.68 -4.38 -14.14
CA SER A 313 -11.45 -4.54 -14.91
C SER A 313 -10.98 -3.18 -15.42
N LEU A 314 -9.66 -2.96 -15.43
CA LEU A 314 -9.04 -1.68 -15.80
C LEU A 314 -8.10 -1.84 -17.00
N SER A 315 -7.82 -0.75 -17.72
CA SER A 315 -6.67 -0.71 -18.65
C SER A 315 -5.38 -0.57 -17.85
N LEU A 316 -4.41 -1.46 -18.09
CA LEU A 316 -3.09 -1.42 -17.45
C LEU A 316 -2.37 -0.12 -17.79
N SER A 317 -2.27 0.23 -19.08
CA SER A 317 -1.56 1.42 -19.55
C SER A 317 -2.15 2.72 -19.01
N GLU A 318 -3.47 2.89 -19.07
CA GLU A 318 -4.15 4.08 -18.53
C GLU A 318 -4.00 4.16 -17.00
N THR A 319 -4.17 3.03 -16.31
CA THR A 319 -4.04 3.00 -14.84
C THR A 319 -2.62 3.38 -14.42
N LEU A 320 -1.59 2.82 -15.07
CA LEU A 320 -0.20 3.15 -14.76
C LEU A 320 0.14 4.61 -15.06
N ALA A 321 -0.41 5.19 -16.13
CA ALA A 321 -0.19 6.58 -16.51
C ALA A 321 -0.80 7.58 -15.52
N ASN A 322 -1.88 7.19 -14.83
CA ASN A 322 -2.56 8.03 -13.83
C ASN A 322 -1.96 7.94 -12.42
N LEU A 323 -1.03 7.00 -12.18
CA LEU A 323 -0.33 6.90 -10.90
C LEU A 323 0.78 7.96 -10.81
N PRO A 324 1.12 8.44 -9.59
CA PRO A 324 2.31 9.26 -9.38
C PRO A 324 3.55 8.58 -9.99
N PRO A 325 4.54 9.33 -10.49
CA PRO A 325 5.73 8.72 -11.10
C PRO A 325 6.51 7.89 -10.07
N ALA A 326 6.97 6.71 -10.47
CA ALA A 326 7.77 5.86 -9.60
C ALA A 326 9.15 6.48 -9.32
N HIS A 327 9.70 6.23 -8.13
CA HIS A 327 11.07 6.62 -7.81
C HIS A 327 12.09 5.94 -8.74
N ALA A 328 13.24 6.58 -8.92
CA ALA A 328 14.41 5.90 -9.45
C ALA A 328 14.80 4.76 -8.49
N ARG A 329 14.85 3.53 -9.01
CA ARG A 329 15.07 2.32 -8.20
C ARG A 329 16.43 2.31 -7.48
N GLU A 330 17.46 2.88 -8.10
CA GLU A 330 18.85 2.79 -7.62
C GLU A 330 19.04 3.36 -6.20
N GLY A 331 18.38 4.47 -5.87
CA GLY A 331 18.52 5.11 -4.55
C GLY A 331 18.10 4.20 -3.40
N PRO A 332 16.81 3.80 -3.31
CA PRO A 332 16.35 2.89 -2.27
C PRO A 332 17.04 1.52 -2.29
N LEU A 333 17.42 1.01 -3.47
CA LEU A 333 18.11 -0.27 -3.56
C LEU A 333 19.54 -0.22 -2.99
N GLU A 334 20.29 0.86 -3.23
CA GLU A 334 21.59 1.07 -2.60
C GLU A 334 21.50 1.25 -1.09
N GLU A 335 20.43 1.90 -0.61
CA GLU A 335 20.16 2.02 0.83
C GLU A 335 19.94 0.63 1.48
N ILE A 336 19.13 -0.23 0.86
CA ILE A 336 18.95 -1.63 1.30
C ILE A 336 20.29 -2.38 1.31
N ARG A 337 21.10 -2.25 0.25
CA ARG A 337 22.43 -2.87 0.18
C ARG A 337 23.35 -2.34 1.28
N GLY A 338 23.29 -1.05 1.59
CA GLY A 338 24.05 -0.42 2.68
C GLY A 338 23.70 -1.00 4.05
N LEU A 339 22.40 -1.09 4.37
CA LEU A 339 21.90 -1.66 5.63
C LEU A 339 22.27 -3.15 5.77
N THR A 340 22.20 -3.89 4.67
CA THR A 340 22.56 -5.31 4.64
C THR A 340 24.07 -5.53 4.81
N ARG A 341 24.92 -4.74 4.13
CA ARG A 341 26.39 -4.85 4.22
C ARG A 341 26.95 -4.43 5.59
N SER A 342 26.31 -3.47 6.24
CA SER A 342 26.73 -2.97 7.56
C SER A 342 26.30 -3.87 8.73
N GLY A 343 25.58 -4.96 8.47
CA GLY A 343 25.03 -5.83 9.52
C GLY A 343 23.84 -5.21 10.27
N GLY A 344 23.29 -4.09 9.77
CA GLY A 344 22.12 -3.42 10.33
C GLY A 344 20.79 -4.10 10.00
N ALA A 345 20.79 -5.11 9.13
CA ALA A 345 19.62 -5.89 8.76
C ALA A 345 19.74 -7.35 9.23
N PRO A 346 18.69 -7.95 9.83
CA PRO A 346 18.68 -9.36 10.11
C PRO A 346 18.73 -10.17 8.81
N LYS A 347 19.40 -11.33 8.85
CA LYS A 347 19.45 -12.26 7.73
C LYS A 347 18.05 -12.78 7.38
N LEU A 348 17.72 -12.79 6.10
CA LEU A 348 16.38 -13.19 5.65
C LEU A 348 16.31 -14.69 5.36
N VAL A 349 15.43 -15.39 6.08
CA VAL A 349 15.08 -16.80 5.80
C VAL A 349 13.73 -16.82 5.09
N VAL A 350 13.72 -17.28 3.84
CA VAL A 350 12.53 -17.30 2.99
C VAL A 350 11.89 -18.69 3.06
N LEU A 351 10.71 -18.80 3.64
CA LEU A 351 9.93 -20.03 3.58
C LEU A 351 9.05 -19.98 2.33
N ASP A 352 9.35 -20.84 1.38
CA ASP A 352 8.69 -20.86 0.07
C ASP A 352 7.67 -22.00 0.03
N ASP A 353 6.40 -21.67 -0.20
CA ASP A 353 5.29 -22.63 -0.20
C ASP A 353 5.20 -23.47 -1.50
N ASP A 354 5.95 -23.08 -2.54
CA ASP A 354 6.05 -23.74 -3.85
C ASP A 354 7.45 -23.47 -4.47
N PRO A 355 8.16 -24.44 -5.08
CA PRO A 355 9.50 -24.28 -5.68
C PRO A 355 9.67 -23.12 -6.68
N THR A 356 8.57 -22.55 -7.15
CA THR A 356 8.58 -21.45 -8.10
C THR A 356 8.89 -20.10 -7.45
N GLY A 357 9.35 -19.97 -6.21
CA GLY A 357 9.58 -18.65 -5.59
C GLY A 357 10.93 -18.02 -5.77
N THR A 358 11.90 -18.80 -6.23
CA THR A 358 13.26 -18.34 -6.51
C THR A 358 13.38 -17.48 -7.78
N GLN A 359 12.26 -17.04 -8.35
CA GLN A 359 12.15 -16.43 -9.67
C GLN A 359 12.97 -15.17 -9.83
N THR A 360 13.06 -14.34 -8.79
CA THR A 360 13.58 -12.97 -8.85
C THR A 360 14.97 -12.86 -8.22
N VAL A 361 15.53 -13.95 -7.71
CA VAL A 361 16.81 -13.93 -6.97
C VAL A 361 17.95 -14.53 -7.77
N ARG A 362 19.18 -14.21 -7.37
CA ARG A 362 20.41 -14.77 -7.91
C ARG A 362 21.47 -14.87 -6.85
N ARG A 363 22.34 -15.88 -6.95
CA ARG A 363 23.41 -16.21 -6.00
C ARG A 363 22.88 -16.41 -4.57
N ILE A 364 21.69 -16.99 -4.45
CA ILE A 364 21.02 -17.30 -3.19
C ILE A 364 20.87 -18.81 -3.07
N ALA A 365 21.10 -19.36 -1.88
CA ALA A 365 20.94 -20.78 -1.61
C ALA A 365 19.45 -21.15 -1.46
N VAL A 366 19.11 -22.38 -1.87
CA VAL A 366 17.81 -23.01 -1.65
C VAL A 366 18.08 -24.32 -0.93
N LEU A 367 17.47 -24.47 0.23
CA LEU A 367 17.45 -25.70 0.99
C LEU A 367 16.12 -26.39 0.79
N THR A 368 16.14 -27.72 0.69
CA THR A 368 14.95 -28.58 0.69
C THR A 368 14.88 -29.43 1.96
N GLU A 369 15.84 -29.20 2.87
CA GLU A 369 15.92 -29.73 4.23
C GLU A 369 16.13 -28.57 5.21
N TRP A 370 15.78 -28.79 6.47
CA TRP A 370 15.78 -27.73 7.49
C TRP A 370 16.35 -28.23 8.83
N SER A 371 17.40 -29.06 8.76
CA SER A 371 18.16 -29.42 9.96
C SER A 371 18.80 -28.17 10.58
N VAL A 372 18.95 -28.16 11.92
CA VAL A 372 19.59 -27.04 12.62
C VAL A 372 21.00 -26.76 12.08
N GLU A 373 21.74 -27.79 11.67
CA GLU A 373 23.09 -27.65 11.11
C GLU A 373 23.10 -27.04 9.71
N SER A 374 22.20 -27.50 8.82
CA SER A 374 22.08 -26.98 7.46
C SER A 374 21.65 -25.51 7.48
N VAL A 375 20.68 -25.17 8.33
CA VAL A 375 20.21 -23.79 8.51
C VAL A 375 21.30 -22.92 9.14
N LYS A 376 22.04 -23.42 10.14
CA LYS A 376 23.17 -22.71 10.76
C LYS A 376 24.25 -22.36 9.73
N THR A 377 24.57 -23.30 8.85
CA THR A 377 25.56 -23.10 7.78
C THR A 377 25.18 -21.90 6.91
N GLU A 378 23.93 -21.84 6.43
CA GLU A 378 23.46 -20.73 5.61
C GLU A 378 23.29 -19.41 6.38
N LEU A 379 22.94 -19.48 7.67
CA LEU A 379 22.94 -18.31 8.55
C LEU A 379 24.33 -17.67 8.64
N THR A 380 25.39 -18.49 8.67
CA THR A 380 26.78 -17.99 8.71
C THR A 380 27.38 -17.65 7.35
N ALA A 381 26.71 -17.99 6.24
CA ALA A 381 27.20 -17.68 4.89
C ALA A 381 27.21 -16.17 4.60
N ALA A 382 27.98 -15.72 3.59
CA ALA A 382 28.05 -14.30 3.25
C ALA A 382 26.77 -13.75 2.58
N ALA A 383 25.93 -14.61 2.02
CA ALA A 383 24.69 -14.20 1.36
C ALA A 383 23.73 -13.54 2.36
N PRO A 384 22.96 -12.51 1.96
CA PRO A 384 22.05 -11.78 2.85
C PRO A 384 20.79 -12.56 3.27
N GLY A 385 20.53 -13.68 2.62
CA GLY A 385 19.42 -14.57 2.92
C GLY A 385 19.50 -15.86 2.11
N PHE A 386 18.57 -16.77 2.39
CA PHE A 386 18.44 -18.06 1.71
C PHE A 386 16.99 -18.56 1.77
N PHE A 387 16.66 -19.52 0.93
CA PHE A 387 15.34 -20.14 0.84
C PHE A 387 15.34 -21.48 1.55
N ILE A 388 14.21 -21.80 2.19
CA ILE A 388 13.81 -23.15 2.58
C ILE A 388 12.54 -23.45 1.78
N LEU A 389 12.65 -24.42 0.89
CA LEU A 389 11.52 -24.91 0.12
C LEU A 389 10.67 -25.83 0.99
N THR A 390 9.49 -25.34 1.37
CA THR A 390 8.55 -26.09 2.23
C THR A 390 7.61 -26.98 1.42
N ASN A 391 7.25 -26.53 0.20
CA ASN A 391 6.21 -27.14 -0.63
C ASN A 391 4.89 -27.36 0.16
N SER A 392 4.61 -26.50 1.14
CA SER A 392 3.51 -26.65 2.08
C SER A 392 2.14 -26.63 1.40
N ARG A 393 2.02 -25.97 0.23
CA ARG A 393 0.78 -25.90 -0.56
C ARG A 393 0.27 -27.26 -1.04
N ALA A 394 1.15 -28.26 -1.10
CA ALA A 394 0.79 -29.64 -1.43
C ALA A 394 0.22 -30.43 -0.23
N LEU A 395 0.22 -29.83 0.97
CA LEU A 395 -0.19 -30.48 2.22
C LEU A 395 -1.58 -30.00 2.67
N PRO A 396 -2.27 -30.80 3.50
CA PRO A 396 -3.41 -30.31 4.28
C PRO A 396 -3.02 -29.16 5.22
N THR A 397 -3.93 -28.22 5.50
CA THR A 397 -3.66 -27.02 6.30
C THR A 397 -3.04 -27.31 7.68
N GLN A 398 -3.48 -28.36 8.37
CA GLN A 398 -2.92 -28.70 9.68
C GLN A 398 -1.47 -29.22 9.58
N GLU A 399 -1.14 -29.92 8.50
CA GLU A 399 0.22 -30.41 8.24
C GLU A 399 1.13 -29.28 7.79
N ALA A 400 0.67 -28.41 6.88
CA ALA A 400 1.39 -27.19 6.50
C ALA A 400 1.72 -26.29 7.70
N ARG A 401 0.77 -26.18 8.64
CA ARG A 401 0.98 -25.45 9.90
C ARG A 401 2.07 -26.10 10.76
N ARG A 402 1.99 -27.42 10.99
CA ARG A 402 3.01 -28.15 11.78
C ARG A 402 4.39 -28.07 11.14
N LEU A 403 4.47 -28.20 9.83
CA LEU A 403 5.71 -28.05 9.07
C LEU A 403 6.31 -26.64 9.27
N THR A 404 5.48 -25.60 9.18
CA THR A 404 5.92 -24.22 9.42
C THR A 404 6.45 -24.03 10.84
N GLN A 405 5.77 -24.61 11.85
CA GLN A 405 6.23 -24.58 13.24
C GLN A 405 7.59 -25.28 13.41
N GLU A 406 7.75 -26.49 12.85
CA GLU A 406 9.00 -27.23 12.89
C GLU A 406 10.16 -26.45 12.26
N ILE A 407 9.95 -25.90 11.06
CA ILE A 407 10.97 -25.12 10.36
C ILE A 407 11.33 -23.88 11.16
N CYS A 408 10.35 -23.13 11.66
CA CYS A 408 10.59 -21.93 12.46
C CYS A 408 11.34 -22.25 13.77
N ALA A 409 10.99 -23.36 14.44
CA ALA A 409 11.71 -23.82 15.62
C ALA A 409 13.18 -24.15 15.31
N ASN A 410 13.45 -24.83 14.19
CA ASN A 410 14.81 -25.14 13.76
C ASN A 410 15.60 -23.88 13.35
N VAL A 411 14.95 -22.92 12.69
CA VAL A 411 15.55 -21.62 12.36
C VAL A 411 15.91 -20.85 13.62
N ASN A 412 15.02 -20.81 14.62
CA ASN A 412 15.31 -20.18 15.92
C ASN A 412 16.46 -20.88 16.66
N ALA A 413 16.49 -22.21 16.64
CA ALA A 413 17.60 -22.97 17.23
C ALA A 413 18.93 -22.67 16.52
N ALA A 414 18.93 -22.63 15.18
CA ALA A 414 20.12 -22.33 14.38
C ALA A 414 20.60 -20.88 14.56
N ALA A 415 19.68 -19.92 14.66
CA ALA A 415 19.99 -18.51 14.95
C ALA A 415 20.65 -18.34 16.32
N LYS A 416 20.09 -18.97 17.36
CA LYS A 416 20.69 -19.01 18.71
C LYS A 416 22.08 -19.67 18.69
N ALA A 417 22.24 -20.78 17.96
CA ALA A 417 23.50 -21.53 17.89
C ALA A 417 24.58 -20.87 17.02
N SER A 418 24.23 -19.97 16.10
CA SER A 418 25.16 -19.19 15.26
C SER A 418 25.47 -17.82 15.84
N GLY A 419 24.59 -17.25 16.68
CA GLY A 419 24.66 -15.86 17.11
C GLY A 419 24.31 -14.86 16.01
N VAL A 420 23.73 -15.32 14.88
CA VAL A 420 23.32 -14.47 13.76
C VAL A 420 21.83 -14.11 13.92
N ALA A 421 21.52 -12.82 13.93
CA ALA A 421 20.15 -12.35 13.91
C ALA A 421 19.49 -12.68 12.56
N CYS A 422 18.29 -13.26 12.59
CA CYS A 422 17.52 -13.56 11.40
C CYS A 422 16.04 -13.19 11.56
N THR A 423 15.36 -13.06 10.43
CA THR A 423 13.90 -12.93 10.34
C THR A 423 13.37 -13.84 9.25
N VAL A 424 12.08 -14.17 9.32
CA VAL A 424 11.41 -15.03 8.34
C VAL A 424 10.45 -14.23 7.46
N VAL A 425 10.38 -14.62 6.19
CA VAL A 425 9.32 -14.20 5.26
C VAL A 425 8.62 -15.44 4.73
N LEU A 426 7.29 -15.39 4.70
CA LEU A 426 6.45 -16.42 4.10
C LEU A 426 6.17 -16.03 2.66
N ARG A 427 6.90 -16.62 1.72
CA ARG A 427 6.66 -16.38 0.30
C ARG A 427 5.54 -17.31 -0.15
N GLY A 428 4.44 -16.71 -0.60
CA GLY A 428 3.24 -17.41 -1.07
C GLY A 428 2.94 -17.15 -2.54
N ASP A 429 1.77 -17.63 -2.97
CA ASP A 429 1.24 -17.38 -4.31
C ASP A 429 0.92 -15.91 -4.51
N SER A 430 1.37 -15.32 -5.62
CA SER A 430 1.04 -13.94 -5.94
C SER A 430 -0.47 -13.74 -6.17
N CYS A 431 -1.23 -14.77 -6.54
CA CYS A 431 -2.69 -14.71 -6.64
C CYS A 431 -3.40 -15.04 -5.31
N LEU A 432 -2.76 -14.79 -4.17
CA LEU A 432 -3.31 -14.89 -2.81
C LEU A 432 -3.63 -16.32 -2.31
N ARG A 433 -3.43 -17.37 -3.10
CA ARG A 433 -3.61 -18.77 -2.65
C ARG A 433 -2.58 -19.17 -1.59
N GLY A 434 -2.89 -20.23 -0.84
CA GLY A 434 -2.04 -20.78 0.23
C GLY A 434 -2.76 -20.86 1.58
N HIS A 435 -2.06 -21.34 2.62
CA HIS A 435 -2.63 -21.63 3.94
C HIS A 435 -2.64 -20.40 4.86
N TYR A 436 -3.01 -19.23 4.33
CA TYR A 436 -3.24 -18.06 5.17
C TYR A 436 -4.58 -18.18 5.91
N PRO A 437 -4.66 -17.84 7.22
CA PRO A 437 -3.58 -17.31 8.06
C PRO A 437 -2.75 -18.37 8.82
N ALA A 438 -3.05 -19.66 8.67
CA ALA A 438 -2.45 -20.74 9.48
C ALA A 438 -0.91 -20.77 9.50
N GLU A 439 -0.24 -20.53 8.38
CA GLU A 439 1.24 -20.46 8.31
C GLU A 439 1.79 -19.19 8.98
N VAL A 440 1.10 -18.05 8.80
CA VAL A 440 1.45 -16.78 9.42
C VAL A 440 1.37 -16.90 10.94
N ASP A 441 0.27 -17.44 11.44
CA ASP A 441 0.06 -17.64 12.87
C ASP A 441 1.13 -18.60 13.45
N ALA A 442 1.51 -19.66 12.71
CA ALA A 442 2.54 -20.61 13.13
C ALA A 442 3.92 -19.97 13.24
N ALA A 443 4.32 -19.19 12.25
CA ALA A 443 5.58 -18.47 12.29
C ALA A 443 5.59 -17.41 13.41
N ALA A 444 4.47 -16.71 13.62
CA ALA A 444 4.35 -15.72 14.69
C ALA A 444 4.50 -16.34 16.08
N GLU A 445 3.88 -17.50 16.34
CA GLU A 445 3.99 -18.22 17.61
C GLU A 445 5.44 -18.61 17.94
N GLU A 446 6.16 -19.18 16.97
CA GLU A 446 7.54 -19.65 17.17
C GLU A 446 8.54 -18.49 17.40
N PHE A 447 8.36 -17.36 16.71
CA PHE A 447 9.23 -16.19 16.86
C PHE A 447 8.88 -15.29 18.05
N GLY A 448 7.88 -15.66 18.86
CA GLY A 448 7.45 -14.91 20.04
C GLY A 448 6.64 -13.65 19.71
N GLY A 449 5.97 -13.65 18.55
CA GLY A 449 5.15 -12.55 18.05
C GLY A 449 5.91 -11.51 17.22
N PHE A 450 5.15 -10.76 16.42
CA PHE A 450 5.62 -9.64 15.62
C PHE A 450 4.78 -8.39 15.93
N ASP A 451 5.35 -7.20 15.75
CA ASP A 451 4.60 -5.96 15.97
C ASP A 451 3.55 -5.75 14.89
N ALA A 452 3.76 -6.23 13.66
CA ALA A 452 2.73 -6.23 12.62
C ALA A 452 2.94 -7.32 11.56
N THR A 453 1.84 -7.73 10.92
CA THR A 453 1.85 -8.61 9.74
C THR A 453 1.74 -7.78 8.46
N VAL A 454 2.61 -8.04 7.49
CA VAL A 454 2.61 -7.36 6.18
C VAL A 454 2.12 -8.33 5.11
N ILE A 455 1.13 -7.93 4.31
CA ILE A 455 0.65 -8.65 3.13
C ILE A 455 1.05 -7.87 1.87
N CYS A 456 1.89 -8.48 1.05
CA CYS A 456 2.44 -7.86 -0.16
C CYS A 456 2.46 -8.83 -1.35
N PRO A 457 1.34 -8.99 -2.08
CA PRO A 457 1.21 -9.98 -3.16
C PRO A 457 1.78 -9.53 -4.51
N PHE A 458 2.31 -8.30 -4.61
CA PHE A 458 2.83 -7.73 -5.86
C PHE A 458 3.92 -8.59 -6.51
N PHE A 459 3.77 -8.85 -7.81
CA PHE A 459 4.76 -9.58 -8.60
C PHE A 459 4.73 -9.15 -10.07
N LEU A 460 5.70 -8.30 -10.45
CA LEU A 460 5.71 -7.64 -11.75
C LEU A 460 5.85 -8.63 -12.93
N GLN A 461 6.77 -9.59 -12.85
CA GLN A 461 7.00 -10.57 -13.92
C GLN A 461 5.81 -11.54 -14.08
N GLY A 462 5.00 -11.68 -13.03
CA GLY A 462 3.72 -12.35 -13.10
C GLY A 462 2.59 -11.45 -13.60
N GLY A 463 2.77 -10.14 -13.76
CA GLY A 463 1.68 -9.21 -14.05
C GLY A 463 0.69 -9.09 -12.89
N ARG A 464 1.16 -9.13 -11.64
CA ARG A 464 0.34 -8.99 -10.44
C ARG A 464 0.55 -7.61 -9.83
N TYR A 465 -0.52 -6.85 -9.72
CA TYR A 465 -0.53 -5.45 -9.28
C TYR A 465 -1.45 -5.29 -8.08
N THR A 466 -1.10 -4.44 -7.12
CA THR A 466 -2.00 -4.05 -6.02
C THR A 466 -2.18 -2.54 -6.07
N ILE A 467 -3.38 -2.08 -6.41
CA ILE A 467 -3.70 -0.67 -6.66
C ILE A 467 -5.00 -0.36 -5.92
N ASN A 468 -4.99 0.67 -5.06
CA ASN A 468 -6.11 1.04 -4.20
C ASN A 468 -6.66 -0.15 -3.39
N ASP A 469 -5.73 -0.94 -2.84
CA ASP A 469 -5.95 -2.18 -2.09
C ASP A 469 -6.56 -3.32 -2.89
N VAL A 470 -6.87 -3.14 -4.17
CA VAL A 470 -7.37 -4.20 -5.05
C VAL A 470 -6.21 -4.89 -5.74
N HIS A 471 -6.19 -6.21 -5.65
CA HIS A 471 -5.20 -7.03 -6.33
C HIS A 471 -5.70 -7.47 -7.72
N TYR A 472 -4.86 -7.25 -8.73
CA TYR A 472 -5.18 -7.48 -10.13
C TYR A 472 -4.19 -8.45 -10.78
N VAL A 473 -4.70 -9.22 -11.74
CA VAL A 473 -3.90 -10.05 -12.66
C VAL A 473 -4.01 -9.45 -14.06
N ALA A 474 -2.86 -9.12 -14.65
CA ALA A 474 -2.77 -8.57 -15.99
C ALA A 474 -2.79 -9.66 -17.07
N ALA A 475 -3.60 -9.44 -18.10
CA ALA A 475 -3.59 -10.20 -19.35
C ALA A 475 -3.57 -9.22 -20.53
N GLY A 476 -2.40 -9.01 -21.13
CA GLY A 476 -2.22 -7.92 -22.09
C GLY A 476 -2.37 -6.56 -21.41
N ASP A 477 -3.20 -5.68 -21.96
CA ASP A 477 -3.52 -4.36 -21.38
C ASP A 477 -4.70 -4.40 -20.40
N VAL A 478 -5.24 -5.58 -20.05
CA VAL A 478 -6.39 -5.68 -19.15
C VAL A 478 -5.93 -6.13 -17.76
N LEU A 479 -6.24 -5.33 -16.74
CA LEU A 479 -6.13 -5.65 -15.32
C LEU A 479 -7.45 -6.24 -14.84
N THR A 480 -7.48 -7.55 -14.60
CA THR A 480 -8.66 -8.25 -14.07
C THR A 480 -8.54 -8.40 -12.55
N PRO A 481 -9.56 -8.03 -11.76
CA PRO A 481 -9.56 -8.26 -10.32
C PRO A 481 -9.32 -9.73 -10.01
N VAL A 482 -8.45 -10.03 -9.05
CA VAL A 482 -7.98 -11.40 -8.82
C VAL A 482 -9.12 -12.37 -8.49
N SER A 483 -10.20 -11.93 -7.85
CA SER A 483 -11.36 -12.78 -7.54
C SER A 483 -12.20 -13.18 -8.75
N GLU A 484 -12.05 -12.49 -9.88
CA GLU A 484 -12.72 -12.85 -11.15
C GLU A 484 -11.92 -13.87 -11.97
N THR A 485 -10.66 -14.13 -11.60
CA THR A 485 -9.77 -15.05 -12.31
C THR A 485 -10.03 -16.52 -11.95
N GLU A 486 -9.44 -17.44 -12.70
CA GLU A 486 -9.46 -18.87 -12.37
C GLU A 486 -8.78 -19.20 -11.03
N PHE A 487 -7.84 -18.37 -10.57
CA PHE A 487 -7.09 -18.60 -9.34
C PHE A 487 -7.97 -18.51 -8.09
N ALA A 488 -8.99 -17.65 -8.10
CA ALA A 488 -9.93 -17.51 -6.98
C ALA A 488 -10.95 -18.65 -6.92
N LYS A 489 -11.13 -19.40 -8.03
CA LYS A 489 -12.01 -20.56 -8.14
C LYS A 489 -11.29 -21.87 -7.77
N ASP A 490 -10.10 -21.79 -7.21
CA ASP A 490 -9.33 -22.93 -6.73
C ASP A 490 -10.14 -23.73 -5.69
N LYS A 491 -10.20 -25.06 -5.85
CA LYS A 491 -11.02 -25.92 -4.97
C LYS A 491 -10.49 -25.98 -3.53
N ALA A 492 -9.18 -25.81 -3.33
CA ALA A 492 -8.54 -25.89 -2.03
C ALA A 492 -8.36 -24.50 -1.40
N PHE A 493 -8.00 -23.50 -2.22
CA PHE A 493 -7.60 -22.17 -1.73
C PHE A 493 -8.51 -21.02 -2.18
N GLY A 494 -9.67 -21.33 -2.76
CA GLY A 494 -10.59 -20.34 -3.32
C GLY A 494 -10.99 -19.23 -2.35
N PHE A 495 -11.35 -18.07 -2.91
CA PHE A 495 -11.72 -16.87 -2.17
C PHE A 495 -12.59 -15.96 -3.05
N GLY A 496 -13.20 -14.96 -2.43
CA GLY A 496 -14.14 -14.05 -3.07
C GLY A 496 -13.69 -12.64 -3.33
N GLU A 497 -12.78 -12.18 -2.51
CA GLU A 497 -12.43 -10.76 -2.47
C GLU A 497 -11.21 -10.44 -3.31
N SER A 498 -11.28 -9.32 -4.04
CA SER A 498 -10.13 -8.73 -4.74
C SER A 498 -9.47 -7.61 -3.94
N ASN A 499 -10.21 -6.94 -3.06
CA ASN A 499 -9.62 -6.03 -2.09
C ASN A 499 -8.87 -6.86 -1.04
N VAL A 500 -7.59 -6.58 -0.84
CA VAL A 500 -6.72 -7.40 0.01
C VAL A 500 -7.10 -7.26 1.49
N CYS A 501 -7.65 -6.11 1.92
CA CYS A 501 -8.16 -5.93 3.28
C CYS A 501 -9.40 -6.80 3.53
N ASP A 502 -10.33 -6.83 2.57
CA ASP A 502 -11.53 -7.69 2.65
C ASP A 502 -11.16 -9.17 2.52
N TRP A 503 -10.15 -9.50 1.70
CA TRP A 503 -9.59 -10.85 1.59
C TRP A 503 -8.95 -11.33 2.89
N ILE A 504 -8.27 -10.45 3.63
CA ILE A 504 -7.73 -10.74 4.97
C ILE A 504 -8.89 -11.06 5.93
N GLU A 505 -9.97 -10.29 5.90
CA GLU A 505 -11.15 -10.56 6.73
C GLU A 505 -11.80 -11.91 6.37
N GLU A 506 -12.00 -12.18 5.07
CA GLU A 506 -12.54 -13.44 4.56
C GLU A 506 -11.71 -14.64 5.05
N LYS A 507 -10.39 -14.60 4.83
CA LYS A 507 -9.51 -15.73 5.17
C LYS A 507 -9.24 -15.86 6.66
N SER A 508 -9.34 -14.78 7.43
CA SER A 508 -9.21 -14.81 8.88
C SER A 508 -10.51 -15.14 9.60
N GLU A 509 -11.58 -15.43 8.85
CA GLU A 509 -12.92 -15.71 9.37
C GLU A 509 -13.44 -14.59 10.29
N GLY A 510 -13.15 -13.33 9.94
CA GLY A 510 -13.57 -12.16 10.69
C GLY A 510 -12.69 -11.79 11.89
N ARG A 511 -11.62 -12.55 12.19
CA ARG A 511 -10.68 -12.26 13.28
C ARG A 511 -9.94 -10.94 13.07
N VAL A 512 -9.61 -10.61 11.82
CA VAL A 512 -9.05 -9.31 11.44
C VAL A 512 -10.09 -8.60 10.58
N LYS A 513 -10.61 -7.46 11.04
CA LYS A 513 -11.60 -6.68 10.31
C LYS A 513 -10.94 -5.84 9.23
N SER A 514 -11.55 -5.74 8.04
CA SER A 514 -10.97 -4.99 6.93
C SER A 514 -10.76 -3.51 7.28
N ALA A 515 -11.63 -2.94 8.11
CA ALA A 515 -11.52 -1.58 8.64
C ALA A 515 -10.30 -1.35 9.57
N ASP A 516 -9.77 -2.41 10.18
CA ASP A 516 -8.60 -2.33 11.07
C ASP A 516 -7.28 -2.54 10.32
N VAL A 517 -7.35 -3.04 9.07
CA VAL A 517 -6.18 -3.26 8.22
C VAL A 517 -5.65 -1.91 7.72
N GLN A 518 -4.36 -1.66 7.97
CA GLN A 518 -3.70 -0.46 7.51
C GLN A 518 -3.26 -0.62 6.05
N SER A 519 -3.38 0.43 5.25
CA SER A 519 -2.91 0.44 3.85
C SER A 519 -1.73 1.39 3.66
N LEU A 520 -0.66 0.86 3.05
CA LEU A 520 0.40 1.66 2.44
C LEU A 520 0.06 1.83 0.95
N THR A 521 -0.34 3.04 0.59
CA THR A 521 -0.79 3.38 -0.76
C THR A 521 0.37 3.61 -1.71
N ILE A 522 0.12 3.57 -3.03
CA ILE A 522 1.14 3.95 -4.03
C ILE A 522 1.59 5.41 -3.82
N HIS A 523 0.71 6.28 -3.36
CA HIS A 523 1.07 7.67 -3.06
C HIS A 523 2.03 7.76 -1.86
N ASP A 524 1.81 6.98 -0.80
CA ASP A 524 2.75 6.91 0.32
C ASP A 524 4.15 6.47 -0.14
N LEU A 525 4.21 5.49 -1.07
CA LEU A 525 5.47 4.97 -1.61
C LEU A 525 6.15 5.94 -2.58
N ARG A 526 5.41 6.58 -3.49
CA ARG A 526 5.98 7.37 -4.59
C ARG A 526 6.13 8.86 -4.31
N VAL A 527 5.30 9.40 -3.41
CA VAL A 527 5.34 10.82 -3.01
C VAL A 527 5.93 10.97 -1.62
N GLY A 528 5.54 10.08 -0.69
CA GLY A 528 6.09 10.08 0.66
C GLY A 528 7.51 9.52 0.77
N GLY A 529 7.85 8.54 -0.08
CA GLY A 529 9.17 7.92 -0.12
C GLY A 529 9.51 7.13 1.16
N VAL A 530 10.80 6.79 1.32
CA VAL A 530 11.31 5.92 2.39
C VAL A 530 10.96 6.44 3.79
N ASN A 531 11.07 7.75 4.01
CA ASN A 531 10.79 8.37 5.31
C ASN A 531 9.32 8.26 5.71
N ALA A 532 8.39 8.53 4.80
CA ALA A 532 6.96 8.42 5.09
C ALA A 532 6.55 6.97 5.38
N VAL A 533 7.11 6.01 4.61
CA VAL A 533 6.90 4.58 4.87
C VAL A 533 7.42 4.21 6.26
N THR A 534 8.64 4.63 6.60
CA THR A 534 9.24 4.34 7.91
C THR A 534 8.36 4.86 9.04
N SER A 535 7.93 6.13 8.98
CA SER A 535 7.06 6.71 9.99
C SER A 535 5.75 5.95 10.14
N ARG A 536 5.09 5.61 9.02
CA ARG A 536 3.86 4.81 9.06
C ARG A 536 4.08 3.45 9.72
N LEU A 537 5.16 2.76 9.37
CA LEU A 537 5.49 1.47 9.97
C LEU A 537 5.75 1.56 11.49
N LEU A 538 6.33 2.67 11.95
CA LEU A 538 6.55 2.95 13.38
C LEU A 538 5.25 3.28 14.12
N ASP A 539 4.26 3.88 13.46
CA ASP A 539 2.98 4.29 14.06
C ASP A 539 1.95 3.16 14.16
N ILE A 540 2.18 2.03 13.47
CA ILE A 540 1.22 0.93 13.44
C ILE A 540 1.09 0.26 14.82
N PRO A 541 -0.15 0.05 15.32
CA PRO A 541 -0.37 -0.66 16.58
C PRO A 541 0.24 -2.07 16.58
N ARG A 542 0.71 -2.52 17.74
CA ARG A 542 1.20 -3.90 17.91
C ARG A 542 0.09 -4.91 17.61
N GLY A 543 0.42 -5.94 16.83
CA GLY A 543 -0.54 -6.92 16.31
C GLY A 543 -1.32 -6.44 15.09
N GLY A 544 -1.02 -5.25 14.56
CA GLY A 544 -1.67 -4.70 13.36
C GLY A 544 -1.38 -5.51 12.10
N THR A 545 -2.24 -5.38 11.10
CA THR A 545 -2.04 -5.95 9.75
C THR A 545 -1.96 -4.83 8.73
N ILE A 546 -1.08 -4.99 7.75
CA ILE A 546 -0.73 -3.95 6.77
C ILE A 546 -0.78 -4.55 5.36
N VAL A 547 -1.44 -3.87 4.45
CA VAL A 547 -1.41 -4.17 3.01
C VAL A 547 -0.48 -3.19 2.32
N VAL A 548 0.35 -3.71 1.41
CA VAL A 548 1.26 -2.91 0.59
C VAL A 548 0.77 -2.88 -0.85
N ASN A 549 0.44 -1.67 -1.33
CA ASN A 549 0.15 -1.43 -2.73
C ASN A 549 1.44 -1.32 -3.52
N ALA A 550 1.47 -1.83 -4.75
CA ALA A 550 2.62 -1.65 -5.64
C ALA A 550 2.19 -1.87 -7.09
N ALA A 551 2.79 -1.07 -7.96
CA ALA A 551 2.63 -1.20 -9.40
C ALA A 551 3.97 -1.20 -10.17
N ALA A 552 5.09 -1.09 -9.46
CA ALA A 552 6.45 -1.17 -10.00
C ALA A 552 7.42 -1.79 -8.99
N GLU A 553 8.53 -2.38 -9.45
CA GLU A 553 9.58 -2.88 -8.54
C GLU A 553 10.25 -1.76 -7.71
N ALA A 554 10.22 -0.51 -8.20
CA ALA A 554 10.69 0.65 -7.44
C ALA A 554 9.83 0.90 -6.18
N ASP A 555 8.52 0.65 -6.24
CA ASP A 555 7.60 0.80 -5.10
C ASP A 555 8.02 -0.14 -3.95
N LEU A 556 8.39 -1.38 -4.29
CA LEU A 556 8.90 -2.34 -3.31
C LEU A 556 10.29 -1.99 -2.79
N SER A 557 11.12 -1.34 -3.60
CA SER A 557 12.46 -0.90 -3.15
C SER A 557 12.32 0.20 -2.09
N VAL A 558 11.38 1.15 -2.28
CA VAL A 558 11.05 2.15 -1.25
C VAL A 558 10.46 1.49 -0.01
N PHE A 559 9.51 0.56 -0.19
CA PHE A 559 8.90 -0.15 0.94
C PHE A 559 9.94 -0.90 1.77
N CYS A 560 10.81 -1.69 1.12
CA CYS A 560 11.81 -2.51 1.82
C CYS A 560 12.87 -1.66 2.53
N ALA A 561 13.25 -0.51 1.96
CA ALA A 561 14.14 0.44 2.65
C ALA A 561 13.47 0.98 3.92
N GLY A 562 12.20 1.42 3.83
CA GLY A 562 11.47 1.90 5.00
C GLY A 562 11.20 0.81 6.05
N LEU A 563 10.95 -0.41 5.60
CA LEU A 563 10.81 -1.59 6.46
C LEU A 563 12.10 -1.86 7.25
N LEU A 564 13.25 -1.85 6.58
CA LEU A 564 14.55 -2.04 7.22
C LEU A 564 14.88 -0.95 8.24
N HIS A 565 14.51 0.31 7.97
CA HIS A 565 14.66 1.39 8.95
C HIS A 565 13.77 1.21 10.17
N ALA A 566 12.52 0.79 9.96
CA ALA A 566 11.62 0.47 11.07
C ALA A 566 12.13 -0.73 11.89
N GLU A 567 12.70 -1.74 11.23
CA GLU A 567 13.39 -2.87 11.90
C GLU A 567 14.61 -2.42 12.71
N ALA A 568 15.44 -1.53 12.15
CA ALA A 568 16.58 -0.93 12.84
C ALA A 568 16.17 -0.09 14.05
N ALA A 569 14.98 0.50 14.03
CA ALA A 569 14.36 1.18 15.17
C ALA A 569 13.70 0.23 16.20
N GLY A 570 13.84 -1.10 16.03
CA GLY A 570 13.43 -2.12 16.99
C GLY A 570 12.05 -2.73 16.75
N ARG A 571 11.37 -2.40 15.64
CA ARG A 571 10.12 -3.07 15.26
C ARG A 571 10.40 -4.43 14.61
N LYS A 572 9.44 -5.35 14.71
CA LYS A 572 9.48 -6.66 14.05
C LYS A 572 8.26 -6.85 13.17
N PHE A 573 8.49 -7.27 11.93
CA PHE A 573 7.42 -7.50 10.96
C PHE A 573 7.45 -8.94 10.45
N LEU A 574 6.28 -9.56 10.33
CA LEU A 574 6.13 -10.84 9.63
C LEU A 574 5.52 -10.58 8.26
N CYS A 575 6.27 -10.89 7.22
CA CYS A 575 5.85 -10.60 5.86
C CYS A 575 5.32 -11.87 5.18
N ARG A 576 4.09 -11.80 4.64
CA ARG A 576 3.59 -12.74 3.63
C ARG A 576 3.59 -12.06 2.27
N THR A 577 4.39 -12.58 1.34
CA THR A 577 4.73 -11.84 0.12
C THR A 577 4.75 -12.70 -1.13
N ALA A 578 4.89 -12.06 -2.29
CA ALA A 578 5.28 -12.72 -3.54
C ALA A 578 6.78 -12.52 -3.83
N ALA A 579 7.24 -12.96 -5.02
CA ALA A 579 8.66 -13.06 -5.36
C ALA A 579 9.37 -11.69 -5.48
N SER A 580 8.71 -10.63 -5.96
CA SER A 580 9.37 -9.32 -6.14
C SER A 580 9.79 -8.68 -4.82
N PHE A 581 9.09 -8.98 -3.72
CA PHE A 581 9.49 -8.49 -2.39
C PHE A 581 10.83 -9.08 -1.96
N VAL A 582 11.04 -10.38 -2.18
CA VAL A 582 12.24 -11.08 -1.72
C VAL A 582 13.49 -10.51 -2.39
N SER A 583 13.46 -10.27 -3.71
CA SER A 583 14.60 -9.66 -4.40
C SER A 583 14.86 -8.23 -3.92
N ALA A 584 13.82 -7.41 -3.75
CA ALA A 584 13.94 -6.06 -3.22
C ALA A 584 14.56 -6.06 -1.80
N ARG A 585 14.03 -6.87 -0.88
CA ARG A 585 14.50 -6.97 0.51
C ARG A 585 15.92 -7.51 0.66
N LEU A 586 16.42 -8.27 -0.33
CA LEU A 586 17.80 -8.75 -0.42
C LEU A 586 18.74 -7.78 -1.17
N GLY A 587 18.24 -6.65 -1.67
CA GLY A 587 19.01 -5.70 -2.45
C GLY A 587 19.39 -6.20 -3.86
N ILE A 588 18.65 -7.17 -4.40
CA ILE A 588 18.89 -7.78 -5.70
C ILE A 588 18.10 -7.02 -6.77
N ASP A 589 18.81 -6.61 -7.83
CA ASP A 589 18.17 -6.07 -9.02
C ASP A 589 17.84 -7.21 -9.99
N SER A 590 16.56 -7.59 -10.02
CA SER A 590 16.03 -8.67 -10.86
C SER A 590 15.79 -8.28 -12.31
N SER A 591 15.64 -6.99 -12.63
CA SER A 591 15.21 -6.54 -13.96
C SER A 591 16.37 -6.21 -14.89
N SER A 592 17.50 -5.75 -14.33
CA SER A 592 18.71 -5.46 -15.10
C SER A 592 19.70 -6.62 -15.16
N ALA A 593 19.50 -7.67 -14.35
CA ALA A 593 20.40 -8.81 -14.32
C ALA A 593 20.38 -9.59 -15.64
N PRO A 594 21.55 -9.92 -16.23
CA PRO A 594 21.60 -10.72 -17.44
C PRO A 594 21.05 -12.12 -17.19
N LEU A 595 20.38 -12.67 -18.21
CA LEU A 595 19.90 -14.06 -18.18
C LEU A 595 21.10 -15.02 -18.13
N VAL A 596 20.90 -16.11 -17.40
CA VAL A 596 21.87 -17.20 -17.28
C VAL A 596 21.89 -18.00 -18.57
N THR A 597 23.08 -18.17 -19.14
CA THR A 597 23.30 -18.97 -20.34
C THR A 597 24.16 -20.19 -20.03
N PRO A 598 24.08 -21.27 -20.83
CA PRO A 598 24.93 -22.46 -20.64
C PRO A 598 26.43 -22.13 -20.63
N ALA A 599 26.85 -21.10 -21.38
CA ALA A 599 28.25 -20.68 -21.47
C ALA A 599 28.83 -20.20 -20.13
N GLN A 600 27.97 -19.69 -19.24
CA GLN A 600 28.38 -19.23 -17.90
C GLN A 600 28.52 -20.38 -16.89
N LEU A 601 28.06 -21.59 -17.23
CA LEU A 601 27.94 -22.73 -16.32
C LEU A 601 28.81 -23.94 -16.70
N GLU A 602 29.65 -23.81 -17.73
CA GLU A 602 30.51 -24.88 -18.30
C GLU A 602 29.81 -26.23 -18.47
N PRO A 603 29.07 -26.47 -19.58
CA PRO A 603 28.34 -27.72 -19.75
C PRO A 603 29.31 -28.91 -19.81
N SER A 604 29.26 -29.79 -18.82
CA SER A 604 30.14 -30.95 -18.71
C SER A 604 29.69 -32.17 -19.53
N SER A 605 28.51 -32.12 -20.16
CA SER A 605 27.89 -33.28 -20.82
C SER A 605 27.64 -33.06 -22.32
N LYS A 606 27.96 -34.07 -23.13
CA LYS A 606 27.58 -34.16 -24.55
C LYS A 606 26.15 -34.68 -24.76
N ALA A 607 25.49 -35.12 -23.69
CA ALA A 607 24.12 -35.61 -23.72
C ALA A 607 23.11 -34.51 -24.06
N GLY A 608 21.89 -34.92 -24.43
CA GLY A 608 20.76 -34.03 -24.58
C GLY A 608 20.34 -33.34 -23.27
N GLY A 609 19.49 -32.32 -23.39
CA GLY A 609 18.73 -31.75 -22.28
C GLY A 609 17.47 -32.57 -22.00
N LEU A 610 17.02 -32.57 -20.75
CA LEU A 610 15.78 -33.23 -20.33
C LEU A 610 14.75 -32.17 -19.96
N ILE A 611 13.55 -32.27 -20.50
CA ILE A 611 12.41 -31.39 -20.22
C ILE A 611 11.27 -32.25 -19.68
N MET A 612 10.77 -31.94 -18.50
CA MET A 612 9.67 -32.68 -17.84
C MET A 612 8.51 -31.75 -17.52
N VAL A 613 7.33 -32.05 -18.08
CA VAL A 613 6.12 -31.22 -17.97
C VAL A 613 4.95 -32.03 -17.43
N GLY A 614 4.64 -31.86 -16.14
CA GLY A 614 3.47 -32.50 -15.51
C GLY A 614 2.19 -31.67 -15.55
N SER A 615 2.28 -30.38 -15.87
CA SER A 615 1.13 -29.47 -15.87
C SER A 615 0.25 -29.61 -17.13
N TYR A 616 -1.06 -29.63 -16.95
CA TYR A 616 -2.08 -29.71 -18.02
C TYR A 616 -2.81 -28.38 -18.29
N VAL A 617 -2.42 -27.28 -17.65
CA VAL A 617 -3.09 -25.97 -17.82
C VAL A 617 -2.92 -25.44 -19.24
N GLN A 618 -3.91 -24.71 -19.76
CA GLN A 618 -3.97 -24.25 -21.15
C GLN A 618 -2.67 -23.56 -21.62
N LYS A 619 -2.11 -22.67 -20.80
CA LYS A 619 -0.84 -21.99 -21.08
C LYS A 619 0.35 -22.95 -21.20
N SER A 620 0.42 -23.97 -20.35
CA SER A 620 1.47 -24.99 -20.41
C SER A 620 1.36 -25.83 -21.67
N THR A 621 0.13 -26.15 -22.09
CA THR A 621 -0.14 -26.85 -23.35
C THR A 621 0.29 -26.02 -24.55
N ALA A 622 -0.11 -24.74 -24.62
CA ALA A 622 0.29 -23.83 -25.69
C ALA A 622 1.82 -23.73 -25.82
N GLN A 623 2.52 -23.56 -24.69
CA GLN A 623 3.99 -23.48 -24.67
C GLN A 623 4.68 -24.76 -25.17
N VAL A 624 4.11 -25.92 -24.86
CA VAL A 624 4.67 -27.21 -25.31
C VAL A 624 4.43 -27.44 -26.79
N GLU A 625 3.28 -27.03 -27.34
CA GLU A 625 3.02 -27.14 -28.77
C GLU A 625 3.98 -26.25 -29.59
N VAL A 626 4.28 -25.04 -29.11
CA VAL A 626 5.30 -24.18 -29.74
C VAL A 626 6.70 -24.81 -29.65
N LEU A 627 7.05 -25.43 -28.52
CA LEU A 627 8.32 -26.16 -28.36
C LEU A 627 8.45 -27.30 -29.38
N LYS A 628 7.42 -28.15 -29.50
CA LYS A 628 7.39 -29.26 -30.47
C LYS A 628 7.55 -28.73 -31.89
N ALA A 629 6.79 -27.70 -32.26
CA ALA A 629 6.83 -27.10 -33.59
C ALA A 629 8.21 -26.51 -33.93
N LYS A 630 8.85 -25.80 -32.99
CA LYS A 630 10.16 -25.15 -33.24
C LYS A 630 11.31 -26.15 -33.28
N ARG A 631 11.27 -27.21 -32.48
CA ARG A 631 12.38 -28.18 -32.38
C ARG A 631 12.28 -29.32 -33.39
N GLY A 632 11.07 -29.69 -33.80
CA GLY A 632 10.83 -30.77 -34.76
C GLY A 632 11.60 -32.03 -34.39
N ASP A 633 12.30 -32.63 -35.38
CA ASP A 633 13.05 -33.88 -35.22
C ASP A 633 14.23 -33.80 -34.23
N LYS A 634 14.61 -32.60 -33.77
CA LYS A 634 15.68 -32.40 -32.77
C LYS A 634 15.20 -32.65 -31.33
N LEU A 635 13.93 -32.97 -31.13
CA LEU A 635 13.31 -33.20 -29.83
C LEU A 635 12.60 -34.56 -29.81
N GLU A 636 13.06 -35.47 -28.97
CA GLU A 636 12.34 -36.72 -28.72
C GLU A 636 11.17 -36.43 -27.77
N VAL A 637 9.94 -36.80 -28.18
CA VAL A 637 8.73 -36.53 -27.41
C VAL A 637 8.17 -37.83 -26.84
N ILE A 638 8.12 -37.92 -25.51
CA ILE A 638 7.61 -39.06 -24.77
C ILE A 638 6.37 -38.63 -24.01
N GLU A 639 5.20 -39.04 -24.49
CA GLU A 639 3.92 -38.80 -23.81
C GLU A 639 3.59 -39.92 -22.83
N VAL A 640 3.21 -39.55 -21.61
CA VAL A 640 2.77 -40.44 -20.53
C VAL A 640 1.28 -40.30 -20.33
N LEU A 641 0.52 -41.34 -20.68
CA LEU A 641 -0.94 -41.33 -20.54
C LEU A 641 -1.34 -41.46 -19.08
N VAL A 642 -2.11 -40.50 -18.56
CA VAL A 642 -2.57 -40.52 -17.15
C VAL A 642 -3.45 -41.74 -16.89
N SER A 643 -4.25 -42.19 -17.87
CA SER A 643 -5.03 -43.43 -17.77
C SER A 643 -4.17 -44.64 -17.42
N ASP A 644 -2.95 -44.69 -17.96
CA ASP A 644 -2.05 -45.83 -17.83
C ASP A 644 -1.27 -45.77 -16.51
N ILE A 645 -1.19 -44.60 -15.88
CA ILE A 645 -0.63 -44.44 -14.53
C ILE A 645 -1.64 -44.93 -13.48
N LEU A 646 -2.93 -44.70 -13.71
CA LEU A 646 -3.98 -44.93 -12.73
C LEU A 646 -4.38 -46.40 -12.55
N VAL A 647 -3.97 -47.29 -13.46
CA VAL A 647 -4.17 -48.73 -13.29
C VAL A 647 -3.17 -49.30 -12.27
N PRO A 648 -3.54 -50.35 -11.50
CA PRO A 648 -2.63 -50.96 -10.52
C PRO A 648 -1.29 -51.38 -11.16
N GLY A 649 -0.18 -50.87 -10.62
CA GLY A 649 1.18 -51.13 -11.15
C GLY A 649 1.58 -50.31 -12.39
N GLY A 650 0.63 -49.64 -13.03
CA GLY A 650 0.86 -48.91 -14.29
C GLY A 650 1.87 -47.77 -14.18
N GLY A 651 1.89 -47.05 -13.05
CA GLY A 651 2.89 -46.00 -12.80
C GLY A 651 4.35 -46.49 -12.90
N LEU A 652 4.66 -47.67 -12.34
CA LEU A 652 6.01 -48.25 -12.38
C LEU A 652 6.39 -48.69 -13.80
N GLU A 653 5.45 -49.30 -14.53
CA GLU A 653 5.68 -49.73 -15.92
C GLU A 653 5.92 -48.53 -16.83
N GLN A 654 5.08 -47.49 -16.73
CA GLN A 654 5.23 -46.26 -17.50
C GLN A 654 6.55 -45.55 -17.17
N ALA A 655 6.92 -45.47 -15.89
CA ALA A 655 8.19 -44.89 -15.48
C ALA A 655 9.40 -45.61 -16.13
N ALA A 656 9.38 -46.95 -16.18
CA ALA A 656 10.45 -47.73 -16.81
C ALA A 656 10.51 -47.53 -18.33
N VAL A 657 9.36 -47.45 -19.01
CA VAL A 657 9.27 -47.19 -20.45
C VAL A 657 9.81 -45.81 -20.80
N VAL A 658 9.40 -44.79 -20.04
CA VAL A 658 9.87 -43.40 -20.20
C VAL A 658 11.37 -43.33 -20.00
N ALA A 659 11.88 -43.90 -18.92
CA ALA A 659 13.31 -43.86 -18.59
C ALA A 659 14.17 -44.49 -19.69
N LYS A 660 13.78 -45.67 -20.20
CA LYS A 660 14.52 -46.37 -21.26
C LYS A 660 14.59 -45.56 -22.55
N LYS A 661 13.48 -44.93 -22.97
CA LYS A 661 13.44 -44.09 -24.17
C LYS A 661 14.26 -42.82 -23.99
N ALA A 662 14.09 -42.14 -22.84
CA ALA A 662 14.81 -40.93 -22.51
C ALA A 662 16.33 -41.18 -22.45
N ASP A 663 16.78 -42.26 -21.81
CA ASP A 663 18.21 -42.59 -21.73
C ASP A 663 18.85 -42.75 -23.10
N LYS A 664 18.19 -43.46 -24.01
CA LYS A 664 18.68 -43.65 -25.38
C LYS A 664 18.86 -42.31 -26.10
N ALA A 665 17.81 -41.48 -26.11
CA ALA A 665 17.84 -40.18 -26.80
C ALA A 665 18.86 -39.21 -26.17
N LEU A 666 18.97 -39.20 -24.84
CA LEU A 666 19.97 -38.40 -24.14
C LEU A 666 21.40 -38.82 -24.51
N GLN A 667 21.68 -40.12 -24.61
CA GLN A 667 23.00 -40.65 -25.03
C GLN A 667 23.33 -40.28 -26.48
N ASP A 668 22.33 -40.27 -27.35
CA ASP A 668 22.45 -39.84 -28.74
C ASP A 668 22.62 -38.30 -28.88
N GLY A 669 22.54 -37.56 -27.76
CA GLY A 669 22.71 -36.12 -27.71
C GLY A 669 21.47 -35.33 -28.13
N GLN A 670 20.31 -35.98 -28.22
CA GLN A 670 19.02 -35.40 -28.58
C GLN A 670 18.30 -34.91 -27.30
N ASP A 671 17.69 -33.72 -27.36
CA ASP A 671 16.91 -33.22 -26.23
C ASP A 671 15.60 -34.01 -26.12
N VAL A 672 15.14 -34.26 -24.89
CA VAL A 672 13.98 -35.11 -24.59
C VAL A 672 12.90 -34.32 -23.88
N LEU A 673 11.67 -34.37 -24.39
CA LEU A 673 10.48 -33.86 -23.73
C LEU A 673 9.63 -35.03 -23.20
N VAL A 674 9.54 -35.12 -21.87
CA VAL A 674 8.57 -35.98 -21.18
C VAL A 674 7.37 -35.11 -20.78
N LEU A 675 6.18 -35.50 -21.22
CA LEU A 675 4.94 -34.80 -20.87
C LEU A 675 3.84 -35.77 -20.49
N THR A 676 2.95 -35.35 -19.59
CA THR A 676 1.72 -36.08 -19.30
C THR A 676 0.63 -35.76 -20.32
N SER A 677 -0.31 -36.69 -20.50
CA SER A 677 -1.46 -36.51 -21.39
C SER A 677 -2.23 -35.22 -21.08
N ARG A 678 -2.69 -34.52 -22.12
CA ARG A 678 -3.36 -33.22 -21.99
C ARG A 678 -4.85 -33.28 -21.66
N THR A 679 -5.42 -34.48 -21.59
CA THR A 679 -6.80 -34.70 -21.15
C THR A 679 -6.87 -34.75 -19.62
N LEU A 680 -7.72 -33.89 -19.03
CA LEU A 680 -7.89 -33.82 -17.58
C LEU A 680 -8.71 -35.02 -17.07
N VAL A 681 -8.15 -35.79 -16.15
CA VAL A 681 -8.88 -36.81 -15.40
C VAL A 681 -9.37 -36.19 -14.09
N HIS A 682 -10.70 -36.15 -13.90
CA HIS A 682 -11.32 -35.55 -12.72
C HIS A 682 -11.52 -36.57 -11.60
N GLY A 683 -11.03 -36.27 -10.40
CA GLY A 683 -11.48 -36.89 -9.15
C GLY A 683 -12.84 -36.32 -8.71
N LYS A 684 -13.58 -37.06 -7.89
CA LYS A 684 -14.91 -36.69 -7.37
C LYS A 684 -14.83 -35.52 -6.38
N ASP A 685 -13.71 -35.37 -5.68
CA ASP A 685 -13.46 -34.29 -4.73
C ASP A 685 -12.01 -33.74 -4.81
N ALA A 686 -11.66 -32.82 -3.91
CA ALA A 686 -10.34 -32.20 -3.85
C ALA A 686 -9.24 -33.20 -3.45
N ASN A 687 -9.53 -34.14 -2.55
CA ASN A 687 -8.57 -35.14 -2.08
C ASN A 687 -8.25 -36.16 -3.18
N GLU A 688 -9.26 -36.63 -3.91
CA GLU A 688 -9.07 -37.54 -5.05
C GLU A 688 -8.34 -36.83 -6.21
N SER A 689 -8.56 -35.53 -6.40
CA SER A 689 -7.81 -34.74 -7.39
C SER A 689 -6.33 -34.58 -7.00
N LEU A 690 -6.04 -34.41 -5.70
CA LEU A 690 -4.68 -34.39 -5.17
C LEU A 690 -4.00 -35.76 -5.29
N ASP A 691 -4.71 -36.86 -5.02
CA ASP A 691 -4.20 -38.23 -5.15
C ASP A 691 -3.78 -38.55 -6.61
N ILE A 692 -4.59 -38.17 -7.59
CA ILE A 692 -4.24 -38.29 -9.02
C ILE A 692 -2.96 -37.50 -9.32
N GLY A 693 -2.88 -36.26 -8.85
CA GLY A 693 -1.69 -35.41 -9.00
C GLY A 693 -0.44 -36.05 -8.40
N SER A 694 -0.56 -36.64 -7.21
CA SER A 694 0.52 -37.35 -6.52
C SER A 694 1.00 -38.54 -7.35
N LYS A 695 0.10 -39.42 -7.81
CA LYS A 695 0.45 -40.60 -8.63
C LYS A 695 1.18 -40.22 -9.92
N VAL A 696 0.73 -39.15 -10.58
CA VAL A 696 1.39 -38.62 -11.77
C VAL A 696 2.79 -38.12 -11.44
N SER A 697 2.93 -37.35 -10.35
CA SER A 697 4.23 -36.86 -9.90
C SER A 697 5.18 -38.01 -9.54
N ASP A 698 4.70 -39.01 -8.83
CA ASP A 698 5.47 -40.21 -8.44
C ASP A 698 5.96 -40.99 -9.66
N CYS A 699 5.12 -41.14 -10.69
CA CYS A 699 5.53 -41.76 -11.96
C CYS A 699 6.68 -40.98 -12.63
N LEU A 700 6.60 -39.64 -12.67
CA LEU A 700 7.65 -38.79 -13.25
C LEU A 700 8.94 -38.85 -12.42
N VAL A 701 8.83 -38.85 -11.09
CA VAL A 701 9.96 -39.01 -10.17
C VAL A 701 10.65 -40.35 -10.39
N GLN A 702 9.88 -41.44 -10.45
CA GLN A 702 10.42 -42.79 -10.70
C GLN A 702 11.09 -42.88 -12.07
N ALA A 703 10.49 -42.26 -13.11
CA ALA A 703 11.10 -42.19 -14.43
C ALA A 703 12.44 -41.46 -14.37
N LEU A 704 12.50 -40.29 -13.70
CA LEU A 704 13.74 -39.55 -13.52
C LEU A 704 14.77 -40.38 -12.77
N GLN A 705 14.41 -41.03 -11.66
CA GLN A 705 15.29 -41.91 -10.88
C GLN A 705 15.85 -43.08 -11.70
N ALA A 706 15.07 -43.61 -12.66
CA ALA A 706 15.49 -44.70 -13.53
C ALA A 706 16.37 -44.25 -14.72
N ILE A 707 16.32 -42.98 -15.15
CA ILE A 707 17.22 -42.43 -16.19
C ILE A 707 18.65 -42.41 -15.64
N THR A 708 19.57 -43.11 -16.28
CA THR A 708 20.99 -43.23 -15.86
C THR A 708 21.90 -42.16 -16.47
N THR A 709 21.52 -41.65 -17.64
CA THR A 709 22.29 -40.68 -18.41
C THR A 709 22.13 -39.30 -17.80
N ARG A 710 23.24 -38.67 -17.40
CA ARG A 710 23.23 -37.29 -16.90
C ARG A 710 22.89 -36.33 -18.05
N PRO A 711 21.73 -35.65 -18.03
CA PRO A 711 21.38 -34.67 -19.04
C PRO A 711 22.27 -33.43 -18.88
N ARG A 712 22.34 -32.64 -19.94
CA ARG A 712 23.08 -31.36 -19.93
C ARG A 712 22.43 -30.31 -19.03
N TYR A 713 21.10 -30.30 -18.99
CA TYR A 713 20.28 -29.52 -18.07
C TYR A 713 18.95 -30.26 -17.89
N LEU A 714 18.24 -29.96 -16.81
CA LEU A 714 16.88 -30.42 -16.57
C LEU A 714 15.95 -29.21 -16.47
N LEU A 715 14.92 -29.14 -17.31
CA LEU A 715 13.85 -28.15 -17.21
C LEU A 715 12.59 -28.83 -16.67
N ALA A 716 12.13 -28.41 -15.50
CA ALA A 716 10.87 -28.86 -14.93
C ALA A 716 9.81 -27.75 -15.06
N LYS A 717 8.62 -28.10 -15.51
CA LYS A 717 7.51 -27.15 -15.66
C LYS A 717 6.29 -27.54 -14.82
N GLY A 718 5.87 -26.60 -13.97
CA GLY A 718 4.77 -26.75 -13.02
C GLY A 718 5.28 -26.80 -11.58
N GLY A 719 4.54 -26.23 -10.62
CA GLY A 719 4.98 -26.10 -9.22
C GLY A 719 5.29 -27.45 -8.57
N ILE A 720 4.26 -28.29 -8.38
CA ILE A 720 4.38 -29.62 -7.77
C ILE A 720 5.44 -30.47 -8.48
N THR A 721 5.37 -30.57 -9.82
CA THR A 721 6.34 -31.33 -10.62
C THR A 721 7.77 -30.85 -10.40
N SER A 722 8.00 -29.53 -10.36
CA SER A 722 9.35 -29.00 -10.13
C SER A 722 9.86 -29.27 -8.71
N SER A 723 8.95 -29.36 -7.73
CA SER A 723 9.31 -29.66 -6.34
C SER A 723 9.73 -31.11 -6.20
N ASP A 724 8.87 -32.02 -6.65
CA ASP A 724 9.06 -33.45 -6.48
C ASP A 724 10.26 -33.96 -7.29
N LEU A 725 10.48 -33.44 -8.51
CA LEU A 725 11.67 -33.79 -9.29
C LEU A 725 12.96 -33.33 -8.60
N ALA A 726 12.97 -32.16 -7.95
CA ALA A 726 14.13 -31.68 -7.22
C ALA A 726 14.37 -32.49 -5.93
N THR A 727 13.34 -32.65 -5.11
CA THR A 727 13.46 -33.23 -3.77
C THR A 727 13.52 -34.76 -3.78
N LYS A 728 12.64 -35.42 -4.53
CA LYS A 728 12.53 -36.89 -4.59
C LYS A 728 13.28 -37.49 -5.77
N GLY A 729 13.28 -36.81 -6.92
CA GLY A 729 13.91 -37.31 -8.15
C GLY A 729 15.43 -37.14 -8.17
N LEU A 730 15.91 -35.96 -7.77
CA LEU A 730 17.32 -35.58 -7.78
C LEU A 730 17.97 -35.62 -6.39
N ASN A 731 17.21 -35.85 -5.33
CA ASN A 731 17.67 -35.82 -3.93
C ASN A 731 18.44 -34.53 -3.61
N VAL A 732 17.98 -33.39 -4.13
CA VAL A 732 18.55 -32.09 -3.80
C VAL A 732 18.27 -31.85 -2.33
N SER A 733 19.31 -31.61 -1.53
CA SER A 733 19.25 -31.06 -0.16
C SER A 733 19.55 -29.56 -0.15
N ARG A 734 20.47 -29.14 -1.04
CA ARG A 734 20.92 -27.77 -1.24
C ARG A 734 21.18 -27.48 -2.71
N ALA A 735 20.75 -26.31 -3.18
CA ALA A 735 21.09 -25.78 -4.49
C ALA A 735 21.42 -24.28 -4.42
N LEU A 736 22.08 -23.76 -5.46
CA LEU A 736 22.36 -22.34 -5.62
C LEU A 736 21.54 -21.78 -6.79
N VAL A 737 20.73 -20.75 -6.59
CA VAL A 737 20.07 -20.04 -7.69
C VAL A 737 21.12 -19.25 -8.46
N ALA A 738 21.50 -19.67 -9.66
CA ALA A 738 22.46 -18.95 -10.50
C ALA A 738 21.89 -17.61 -11.01
N GLY A 739 20.59 -17.60 -11.30
CA GLY A 739 19.84 -16.46 -11.84
C GLY A 739 18.63 -16.95 -12.64
N GLN A 740 18.28 -16.23 -13.70
CA GLN A 740 17.10 -16.51 -14.51
C GLN A 740 17.47 -17.03 -15.91
N ALA A 741 16.84 -18.11 -16.38
CA ALA A 741 16.92 -18.55 -17.78
C ALA A 741 16.00 -17.71 -18.70
N ALA A 742 14.95 -17.14 -18.15
CA ALA A 742 14.04 -16.17 -18.76
C ALA A 742 13.39 -15.34 -17.63
N PRO A 743 12.83 -14.15 -17.91
CA PRO A 743 12.15 -13.35 -16.90
C PRO A 743 11.15 -14.18 -16.07
N GLY A 744 11.43 -14.33 -14.78
CA GLY A 744 10.61 -15.13 -13.86
C GLY A 744 10.75 -16.66 -13.96
N VAL A 745 11.81 -17.17 -14.61
CA VAL A 745 12.16 -18.60 -14.72
C VAL A 745 13.57 -18.79 -14.15
N SER A 746 13.69 -19.43 -12.98
CA SER A 746 14.98 -19.53 -12.26
C SER A 746 15.79 -20.75 -12.68
N THR A 747 17.12 -20.61 -12.65
CA THR A 747 18.10 -21.68 -12.85
C THR A 747 18.82 -21.96 -11.55
N TRP A 748 18.75 -23.19 -11.07
CA TRP A 748 19.48 -23.70 -9.92
C TRP A 748 20.70 -24.49 -10.37
N LEU A 749 21.76 -24.45 -9.58
CA LEU A 749 22.89 -25.35 -9.65
C LEU A 749 22.80 -26.29 -8.47
N LEU A 750 22.65 -27.58 -8.75
CA LEU A 750 22.48 -28.59 -7.72
C LEU A 750 23.77 -28.74 -6.90
N GLY A 751 23.66 -28.74 -5.57
CA GLY A 751 24.79 -28.89 -4.66
C GLY A 751 25.21 -30.35 -4.46
N ALA A 752 26.29 -30.52 -3.70
CA ALA A 752 26.79 -31.83 -3.28
C ALA A 752 25.71 -32.67 -2.58
N GLY A 753 25.70 -33.97 -2.85
CA GLY A 753 24.68 -34.91 -2.36
C GLY A 753 23.48 -35.08 -3.31
N SER A 754 23.27 -34.14 -4.24
CA SER A 754 22.29 -34.33 -5.32
C SER A 754 22.78 -35.41 -6.28
N ARG A 755 21.86 -36.15 -6.90
CA ARG A 755 22.15 -37.24 -7.83
C ARG A 755 23.14 -36.84 -8.94
N TRP A 756 23.01 -35.62 -9.46
CA TRP A 756 23.91 -35.03 -10.44
C TRP A 756 24.37 -33.66 -9.95
N GLU A 757 25.42 -33.66 -9.13
CA GLU A 757 26.04 -32.43 -8.62
C GLU A 757 26.44 -31.48 -9.76
N GLY A 758 26.15 -30.19 -9.58
CA GLY A 758 26.41 -29.13 -10.54
C GLY A 758 25.48 -29.13 -11.75
N LEU A 759 24.46 -30.00 -11.83
CA LEU A 759 23.48 -29.96 -12.90
C LEU A 759 22.71 -28.63 -12.89
N PRO A 760 22.56 -27.95 -14.04
CA PRO A 760 21.61 -26.85 -14.18
C PRO A 760 20.17 -27.37 -14.15
N TYR A 761 19.42 -26.96 -13.14
CA TYR A 761 18.00 -27.27 -12.97
C TYR A 761 17.16 -26.01 -13.17
N ILE A 762 16.39 -25.97 -14.25
CA ILE A 762 15.55 -24.83 -14.63
C ILE A 762 14.15 -25.07 -14.11
N VAL A 763 13.72 -24.24 -13.16
CA VAL A 763 12.38 -24.28 -12.57
C VAL A 763 11.49 -23.32 -13.35
N PHE A 764 10.53 -23.87 -14.08
CA PHE A 764 9.62 -23.13 -14.95
C PHE A 764 8.21 -23.07 -14.32
N PRO A 765 7.77 -21.90 -13.82
CA PRO A 765 6.44 -21.73 -13.24
C PRO A 765 5.31 -21.98 -14.25
N GLY A 766 4.15 -22.45 -13.76
CA GLY A 766 3.02 -22.78 -14.63
C GLY A 766 2.46 -21.59 -15.43
N ASN A 767 2.49 -20.38 -14.86
CA ASN A 767 1.77 -19.20 -15.33
C ASN A 767 2.68 -18.08 -15.90
N VAL A 768 3.99 -18.28 -16.01
CA VAL A 768 4.96 -17.26 -16.45
C VAL A 768 5.35 -17.46 -17.93
N GLY A 769 5.77 -16.36 -18.56
CA GLY A 769 6.23 -16.32 -19.95
C GLY A 769 5.11 -16.19 -20.98
N THR A 770 5.50 -16.00 -22.23
CA THR A 770 4.68 -16.08 -23.44
C THR A 770 4.63 -17.52 -23.96
N ASP A 771 3.83 -17.78 -25.00
CA ASP A 771 3.69 -19.11 -25.60
C ASP A 771 5.02 -19.64 -26.18
N ASP A 772 5.96 -18.78 -26.55
CA ASP A 772 7.26 -19.18 -27.09
C ASP A 772 8.37 -19.28 -26.04
N THR A 773 8.15 -18.86 -24.79
CA THR A 773 9.23 -18.75 -23.80
C THR A 773 9.93 -20.09 -23.52
N VAL A 774 9.17 -21.19 -23.38
CA VAL A 774 9.77 -22.54 -23.15
C VAL A 774 10.67 -22.93 -24.32
N ALA A 775 10.21 -22.70 -25.56
CA ALA A 775 10.97 -23.03 -26.75
C ALA A 775 12.24 -22.17 -26.87
N THR A 776 12.16 -20.88 -26.54
CA THR A 776 13.31 -19.97 -26.54
C THR A 776 14.36 -20.39 -25.51
N VAL A 777 13.94 -20.78 -24.30
CA VAL A 777 14.86 -21.32 -23.27
C VAL A 777 15.50 -22.62 -23.76
N VAL A 778 14.72 -23.58 -24.25
CA VAL A 778 15.27 -24.87 -24.74
C VAL A 778 16.26 -24.64 -25.89
N GLU A 779 15.97 -23.75 -26.83
CA GLU A 779 16.87 -23.44 -27.94
C GLU A 779 18.19 -22.84 -27.47
N ALA A 780 18.12 -21.85 -26.57
CA ALA A 780 19.31 -21.23 -25.99
C ALA A 780 20.17 -22.24 -25.20
N TRP A 781 19.52 -23.22 -24.55
CA TRP A 781 20.18 -24.22 -23.71
C TRP A 781 20.64 -25.47 -24.48
N ALA A 782 20.16 -25.67 -25.71
CA ALA A 782 20.61 -26.74 -26.59
C ALA A 782 21.95 -26.46 -27.28
N ALA A 783 22.34 -25.18 -27.40
CA ALA A 783 23.60 -24.77 -28.03
C ALA A 783 24.81 -25.38 -27.31
N ARG A 784 25.68 -26.09 -28.06
CA ARG A 784 26.95 -26.61 -27.54
C ARG A 784 27.94 -25.45 -27.49
N VAL A 785 28.40 -25.09 -26.29
CA VAL A 785 29.43 -24.06 -26.12
C VAL A 785 30.77 -24.70 -26.47
N GLU A 786 31.42 -24.26 -27.56
CA GLU A 786 32.81 -24.59 -27.81
C GLU A 786 33.67 -24.01 -26.68
N GLN A 787 34.52 -24.85 -26.08
CA GLN A 787 35.46 -24.43 -25.03
C GLN A 787 36.33 -23.27 -25.55
N ARG A 788 36.02 -22.04 -25.10
CA ARG A 788 36.99 -20.96 -25.09
C ARG A 788 37.42 -20.79 -23.63
N GLY A 789 38.67 -21.14 -23.36
CA GLY A 789 39.26 -21.06 -22.02
C GLY A 789 39.17 -19.64 -21.48
N TRP A 790 38.80 -19.52 -20.21
CA TRP A 790 38.76 -18.25 -19.49
C TRP A 790 40.10 -17.98 -18.82
N TRP A 791 40.77 -16.92 -19.28
CA TRP A 791 41.53 -15.97 -18.46
C TRP A 791 41.27 -14.58 -19.07
N GLU A 792 40.39 -13.78 -18.45
CA GLU A 792 40.46 -12.31 -18.32
C GLU A 792 39.29 -11.78 -17.46
#